data_AF-A0A936GIJ6-F1
#
_entry.id   AF-A0A936GIJ6-F1
#
_cell.length_a   1.000
_cell.length_b   1.000
_cell.length_c   1.000
_cell.angle_alpha   90.00
_cell.angle_beta   90.00
_cell.angle_gamma   90.00
#
_symmetry.space_group_name_H-M   'P 1'
#
loop_
_entity.id
_entity.type
_entity.pdbx_description
1 polymer ?
#
loop_
_entity_poly.entity_id
_entity_poly.type
_entity_poly.pdbx_seq_one_letter_code
_entity_poly.pdbx_strand_id
1 'polypeptide(L)'
;MTFIFVIALFTFLVGQNNISISGTVTDAGTRKPLQNATIHLADTSYKTLSQSEGNFSLHVKLYSDQDSDSLIVRFSHIIDVLSWNFNTPAQLRMFALNGDVIFNQNSANTSGSVSTAMFKNAYFIIQIISDKGKYTYKALFINNELFISKLKLSSNPEKLDLDSLYLQKENYYDRTIALDSTSMYDFDKLNIQLLNKQYFELSYFNELIRREAFDMIKSSPPKTNFGEVESIKVIVDSSSGLVYYINSQIYTDHYSFATDMMDYPYSHHKFNSEQYNAGSSRYLYPITLNYFKDLDVYTFEFFSGDGATCSEVEWCYEKILQTSYIKNNLLFYSTNASWDLCKNVPTITPNEIFNNQNYQALNVAKSYGYLRKIDFEKITTESIQKHDIVLTNGVPIDIPVVAGLITTEFQTPLSHVNVLSHNRGTPNMGLRDGFQNPKLDSLLNQLVYLEVSRDSFYIRSATIEEATIFWNSIEPSNPITLEKDTYSRGLIDLEKASINDIKKIGGKAANFAELYKAFNSMNMEAPLPENYFAIPFYYYQSHLEKYGLQTFIAEMINNNDFNSNTEVKKRLLKKLQDSIINSPLDTYLLDLVTTQLLKDKRFSAYRFRSSTNAEDIEGFNGAGLYESFTGKIDDNEKPVDMAIKKVWASLWNYAAFEEREYFKINQQSCAMGILVQRTFGEEDANGVIITINPYNANPAYIINVQYNELNVVSPPPNIINDEVVIYTFSILGVEPYTLEYNSYSNVYPNSTEHVMTKEELFTLAEYVTIIKQHFFINVYKCNCSYSSYGLDIEFKVDSQVSPRKIYIKQVRPY
;
A
#
# COMPACT_ATOMS: atom_id res chain seq x y z
N MET A 1 -29.14 -28.89 0.73
CA MET A 1 -30.08 -27.99 0.02
C MET A 1 -31.14 -27.59 1.04
N THR A 2 -30.79 -26.64 1.89
CA THR A 2 -31.53 -26.31 3.12
C THR A 2 -32.24 -24.99 2.84
N PHE A 3 -33.53 -25.04 2.55
CA PHE A 3 -34.35 -23.85 2.38
C PHE A 3 -34.45 -23.15 3.74
N ILE A 4 -33.77 -22.00 3.85
CA ILE A 4 -33.86 -21.08 4.99
C ILE A 4 -35.23 -20.40 4.89
N PHE A 5 -36.16 -20.82 5.73
CA PHE A 5 -37.44 -20.13 5.92
C PHE A 5 -37.18 -18.87 6.76
N VAL A 6 -37.38 -17.69 6.16
CA VAL A 6 -37.42 -16.41 6.86
C VAL A 6 -38.74 -16.35 7.64
N ILE A 7 -38.66 -16.59 8.94
CA ILE A 7 -39.78 -16.51 9.88
C ILE A 7 -39.88 -15.04 10.30
N ALA A 8 -40.84 -14.30 9.76
CA ALA A 8 -41.31 -13.07 10.40
C ALA A 8 -42.03 -13.44 11.71
N LEU A 9 -42.26 -12.48 12.61
CA LEU A 9 -42.93 -12.70 13.90
C LEU A 9 -44.45 -12.53 13.77
N PHE A 10 -45.17 -13.62 13.97
CA PHE A 10 -46.20 -13.73 15.00
C PHE A 10 -45.91 -15.09 15.67
N THR A 11 -46.14 -15.17 17.00
CA THR A 11 -46.41 -16.37 17.83
C THR A 11 -45.44 -16.69 18.99
N PHE A 12 -45.81 -17.24 20.17
CA PHE A 12 -47.03 -17.93 20.68
C PHE A 12 -47.21 -17.74 22.22
N LEU A 13 -48.47 -17.62 22.71
CA LEU A 13 -49.10 -18.44 23.78
C LEU A 13 -50.50 -17.90 24.09
N VAL A 14 -51.51 -18.75 23.89
CA VAL A 14 -52.91 -18.52 24.25
C VAL A 14 -52.98 -18.22 25.77
N GLY A 15 -53.24 -16.96 26.12
CA GLY A 15 -53.44 -16.56 27.52
C GLY A 15 -53.22 -15.08 27.85
N GLN A 16 -52.44 -14.31 27.06
CA GLN A 16 -52.21 -12.88 27.35
C GLN A 16 -52.28 -11.99 26.10
N ASN A 17 -53.07 -10.93 26.17
CA ASN A 17 -53.33 -9.95 25.09
C ASN A 17 -52.14 -9.00 24.77
N ASN A 18 -50.91 -9.30 25.20
CA ASN A 18 -49.75 -8.39 25.11
C ASN A 18 -48.47 -9.13 24.67
N ILE A 19 -47.72 -8.57 23.72
CA ILE A 19 -46.33 -8.97 23.39
C ILE A 19 -45.38 -8.02 24.11
N SER A 20 -44.29 -8.54 24.67
CA SER A 20 -43.25 -7.75 25.34
C SER A 20 -41.91 -7.91 24.61
N ILE A 21 -41.32 -6.80 24.16
CA ILE A 21 -39.95 -6.79 23.62
C ILE A 21 -39.04 -6.20 24.69
N SER A 22 -38.09 -6.98 25.19
CA SER A 22 -37.18 -6.59 26.26
C SER A 22 -35.72 -6.71 25.87
N GLY A 23 -34.88 -5.90 26.51
CA GLY A 23 -33.44 -5.90 26.28
C GLY A 23 -32.71 -4.88 27.14
N THR A 24 -31.39 -4.82 26.97
CA THR A 24 -30.50 -3.81 27.55
C THR A 24 -30.02 -2.87 26.46
N VAL A 25 -30.03 -1.58 26.75
CA VAL A 25 -29.32 -0.57 25.96
C VAL A 25 -28.06 -0.17 26.69
N THR A 26 -26.91 -0.34 26.04
CA THR A 26 -25.59 0.00 26.58
C THR A 26 -24.85 0.94 25.65
N ASP A 27 -23.85 1.62 26.19
CA ASP A 27 -22.91 2.43 25.41
C ASP A 27 -21.86 1.53 24.74
N ALA A 28 -21.63 1.71 23.44
CA ALA A 28 -20.72 0.84 22.69
C ALA A 28 -19.26 0.88 23.20
N GLY A 29 -18.79 2.06 23.63
CA GLY A 29 -17.40 2.29 24.02
C GLY A 29 -17.12 1.94 25.48
N THR A 30 -18.00 2.34 26.39
CA THR A 30 -17.83 2.16 27.84
C THR A 30 -18.52 0.90 28.37
N ARG A 31 -19.41 0.30 27.57
CA ARG A 31 -20.31 -0.82 27.93
C ARG A 31 -21.20 -0.54 29.15
N LYS A 32 -21.30 0.72 29.57
CA LYS A 32 -22.16 1.13 30.67
C LYS A 32 -23.62 1.15 30.21
N PRO A 33 -24.58 0.77 31.08
CA PRO A 33 -25.98 0.87 30.74
C PRO A 33 -26.43 2.31 30.48
N LEU A 34 -27.35 2.48 29.53
CA LEU A 34 -27.86 3.78 29.12
C LEU A 34 -29.28 3.98 29.61
N GLN A 35 -29.48 4.92 30.53
CA GLN A 35 -30.82 5.36 30.95
C GLN A 35 -31.43 6.34 29.94
N ASN A 36 -32.76 6.33 29.81
CA ASN A 36 -33.55 7.26 28.99
C ASN A 36 -33.21 7.22 27.49
N ALA A 37 -32.71 6.10 26.97
CA ALA A 37 -32.73 5.86 25.53
C ALA A 37 -34.19 5.60 25.12
N THR A 38 -34.65 6.24 24.05
CA THR A 38 -35.97 5.99 23.46
C THR A 38 -35.88 4.79 22.55
N ILE A 39 -36.75 3.81 22.77
CA ILE A 39 -36.90 2.62 21.93
C ILE A 39 -38.31 2.68 21.34
N HIS A 40 -38.37 2.80 20.02
CA HIS A 40 -39.60 2.94 19.26
C HIS A 40 -39.73 1.77 18.29
N LEU A 41 -40.90 1.13 18.26
CA LEU A 41 -41.19 0.15 17.22
C LEU A 41 -41.61 0.90 15.95
N ALA A 42 -40.81 0.76 14.89
CA ALA A 42 -40.98 1.47 13.63
C ALA A 42 -42.43 1.39 13.10
N ASP A 43 -42.90 2.48 12.47
CA ASP A 43 -44.24 2.63 11.89
C ASP A 43 -45.45 2.52 12.86
N THR A 44 -45.20 2.27 14.14
CA THR A 44 -46.23 2.22 15.19
C THR A 44 -46.17 3.43 16.12
N SER A 45 -47.09 3.54 17.08
CA SER A 45 -47.00 4.50 18.18
C SER A 45 -46.34 3.92 19.44
N TYR A 46 -45.91 2.65 19.41
CA TYR A 46 -45.35 1.98 20.59
C TYR A 46 -43.91 2.43 20.82
N LYS A 47 -43.69 3.05 21.98
CA LYS A 47 -42.36 3.46 22.43
C LYS A 47 -42.20 3.22 23.93
N THR A 48 -40.96 3.03 24.36
CA THR A 48 -40.57 2.92 25.77
C THR A 48 -39.24 3.64 25.99
N LEU A 49 -38.84 3.77 27.25
CA LEU A 49 -37.55 4.31 27.66
C LEU A 49 -36.75 3.23 28.39
N SER A 50 -35.43 3.21 28.20
CA SER A 50 -34.55 2.39 29.02
C SER A 50 -34.42 2.95 30.44
N GLN A 51 -34.29 2.04 31.40
CA GLN A 51 -34.17 2.31 32.84
C GLN A 51 -32.71 2.57 33.25
N SER A 52 -32.44 2.78 34.54
CA SER A 52 -31.09 3.09 35.06
C SER A 52 -30.05 2.04 34.70
N GLU A 53 -30.44 0.77 34.70
CA GLU A 53 -29.60 -0.38 34.30
C GLU A 53 -29.67 -0.66 32.80
N GLY A 54 -30.11 0.30 31.98
CA GLY A 54 -30.23 0.16 30.52
C GLY A 54 -31.36 -0.77 30.06
N ASN A 55 -31.97 -1.54 30.97
CA ASN A 55 -33.07 -2.43 30.68
C ASN A 55 -34.28 -1.67 30.13
N PHE A 56 -34.93 -2.21 29.11
CA PHE A 56 -36.21 -1.72 28.61
C PHE A 56 -37.20 -2.88 28.43
N SER A 57 -38.47 -2.52 28.48
CA SER A 57 -39.57 -3.41 28.12
C SER A 57 -40.60 -2.62 27.34
N LEU A 58 -40.87 -3.04 26.11
CA LEU A 58 -41.85 -2.43 25.21
C LEU A 58 -43.06 -3.36 25.12
N HIS A 59 -44.18 -2.93 25.69
CA HIS A 59 -45.43 -3.68 25.65
C HIS A 59 -46.26 -3.27 24.42
N VAL A 60 -46.41 -4.21 23.50
CA VAL A 60 -47.21 -4.06 22.28
C VAL A 60 -48.55 -4.75 22.49
N LYS A 61 -49.64 -3.99 22.38
CA LYS A 61 -51.00 -4.55 22.43
C LYS A 61 -51.38 -5.07 21.05
N LEU A 62 -51.78 -6.33 20.97
CA LEU A 62 -52.37 -6.87 19.74
C LEU A 62 -53.81 -6.36 19.64
N TYR A 63 -54.01 -5.29 18.87
CA TYR A 63 -55.35 -4.72 18.67
C TYR A 63 -56.19 -5.61 17.74
N SER A 64 -57.39 -5.97 18.20
CA SER A 64 -58.54 -6.26 17.36
C SER A 64 -59.26 -4.93 17.07
N ASP A 65 -58.86 -4.22 16.01
CA ASP A 65 -59.44 -2.91 15.73
C ASP A 65 -60.91 -3.02 15.29
N GLN A 66 -61.80 -2.48 16.13
CA GLN A 66 -62.96 -1.72 15.66
C GLN A 66 -62.53 -0.28 15.44
N ASP A 67 -62.11 0.03 14.22
CA ASP A 67 -61.81 1.39 13.79
C ASP A 67 -63.14 2.07 13.41
N SER A 68 -63.56 3.05 14.20
CA SER A 68 -64.75 3.87 13.95
C SER A 68 -64.57 4.65 12.63
N ASP A 69 -65.54 4.50 11.73
CA ASP A 69 -65.72 5.17 10.42
C ASP A 69 -64.93 4.67 9.18
N SER A 70 -64.23 3.52 9.25
CA SER A 70 -63.63 2.87 8.07
C SER A 70 -64.17 1.43 7.86
N LEU A 71 -63.92 0.82 6.69
CA LEU A 71 -64.37 -0.54 6.33
C LEU A 71 -64.30 -1.51 7.55
N ILE A 72 -65.44 -2.03 7.99
CA ILE A 72 -65.48 -3.01 9.08
C ILE A 72 -65.14 -4.36 8.47
N VAL A 73 -64.03 -4.93 8.89
CA VAL A 73 -63.53 -6.21 8.42
C VAL A 73 -63.56 -7.21 9.56
N ARG A 74 -64.23 -8.34 9.36
CA ARG A 74 -64.22 -9.47 10.28
C ARG A 74 -63.65 -10.68 9.56
N PHE A 75 -62.54 -11.20 10.05
CA PHE A 75 -62.03 -12.49 9.63
C PHE A 75 -62.36 -13.52 10.70
N SER A 76 -62.72 -14.72 10.28
CA SER A 76 -62.80 -15.89 11.14
C SER A 76 -62.08 -17.05 10.47
N HIS A 77 -61.42 -17.87 11.27
CA HIS A 77 -60.75 -19.06 10.79
C HIS A 77 -61.23 -20.27 11.59
N ILE A 78 -61.72 -21.28 10.87
CA ILE A 78 -62.15 -22.55 11.47
C ILE A 78 -61.69 -23.65 10.52
N ILE A 79 -60.82 -24.55 11.01
CA ILE A 79 -60.44 -25.81 10.35
C ILE A 79 -60.06 -25.59 8.86
N ASP A 80 -58.87 -25.05 8.62
CA ASP A 80 -58.32 -24.80 7.28
C ASP A 80 -59.22 -23.94 6.35
N VAL A 81 -60.14 -23.14 6.90
CA VAL A 81 -60.98 -22.20 6.13
C VAL A 81 -60.90 -20.81 6.73
N LEU A 82 -60.37 -19.87 5.95
CA LEU A 82 -60.46 -18.44 6.22
C LEU A 82 -61.78 -17.92 5.67
N SER A 83 -62.64 -17.42 6.53
CA SER A 83 -63.87 -16.71 6.17
C SER A 83 -63.73 -15.22 6.48
N TRP A 84 -64.38 -14.38 5.67
CA TRP A 84 -64.43 -12.94 5.91
C TRP A 84 -65.85 -12.40 5.78
N ASN A 85 -66.09 -11.29 6.48
CA ASN A 85 -67.28 -10.49 6.40
C ASN A 85 -66.91 -9.00 6.45
N PHE A 86 -67.42 -8.24 5.49
CA PHE A 86 -67.22 -6.82 5.31
C PHE A 86 -68.56 -6.08 5.41
N ASN A 87 -68.53 -4.83 5.88
CA ASN A 87 -69.74 -3.98 5.90
C ASN A 87 -70.09 -3.31 4.55
N THR A 88 -69.32 -3.54 3.48
CA THR A 88 -69.59 -3.09 2.10
C THR A 88 -69.00 -4.12 1.11
N PRO A 89 -69.55 -4.28 -0.11
CA PRO A 89 -68.95 -5.13 -1.13
C PRO A 89 -67.50 -4.74 -1.41
N ALA A 90 -66.58 -5.71 -1.35
CA ALA A 90 -65.16 -5.46 -1.61
C ALA A 90 -64.51 -6.61 -2.39
N GLN A 91 -63.47 -6.29 -3.16
CA GLN A 91 -62.56 -7.28 -3.74
C GLN A 91 -61.51 -7.66 -2.70
N LEU A 92 -61.19 -8.95 -2.60
CA LEU A 92 -60.13 -9.44 -1.72
C LEU A 92 -59.05 -10.13 -2.55
N ARG A 93 -57.80 -9.69 -2.35
CA ARG A 93 -56.59 -10.31 -2.91
C ARG A 93 -55.70 -10.78 -1.78
N MET A 94 -55.06 -11.92 -1.97
CA MET A 94 -54.05 -12.42 -1.07
C MET A 94 -52.76 -12.65 -1.86
N PHE A 95 -51.63 -12.22 -1.29
CA PHE A 95 -50.31 -12.37 -1.88
C PHE A 95 -49.39 -13.16 -0.93
N ALA A 96 -48.52 -14.00 -1.48
CA ALA A 96 -47.37 -14.54 -0.75
C ALA A 96 -46.30 -13.44 -0.57
N LEU A 97 -45.34 -13.66 0.33
CA LEU A 97 -44.28 -12.68 0.62
C LEU A 97 -43.34 -12.38 -0.55
N ASN A 98 -43.27 -13.27 -1.55
CA ASN A 98 -42.50 -13.08 -2.77
C ASN A 98 -43.28 -12.29 -3.86
N GLY A 99 -44.51 -11.84 -3.57
CA GLY A 99 -45.37 -11.10 -4.48
C GLY A 99 -46.37 -11.96 -5.27
N ASP A 100 -46.30 -13.29 -5.19
CA ASP A 100 -47.20 -14.18 -5.94
C ASP A 100 -48.65 -14.07 -5.44
N VAL A 101 -49.60 -13.98 -6.37
CA VAL A 101 -51.04 -13.95 -6.04
C VAL A 101 -51.50 -15.34 -5.64
N ILE A 102 -51.85 -15.55 -4.38
CA ILE A 102 -52.31 -16.85 -3.84
C ILE A 102 -53.82 -16.98 -3.82
N PHE A 103 -54.55 -15.86 -3.80
CA PHE A 103 -56.01 -15.85 -3.93
C PHE A 103 -56.46 -14.50 -4.47
N ASN A 104 -57.44 -14.50 -5.37
CA ASN A 104 -58.00 -13.27 -5.91
C ASN A 104 -59.49 -13.44 -6.18
N GLN A 105 -60.31 -12.70 -5.43
CA GLN A 105 -61.73 -12.56 -5.69
C GLN A 105 -62.00 -11.19 -6.30
N ASN A 106 -62.17 -11.19 -7.62
CA ASN A 106 -62.46 -9.97 -8.39
C ASN A 106 -63.92 -9.50 -8.28
N SER A 107 -64.86 -10.36 -7.84
CA SER A 107 -66.26 -9.99 -7.60
C SER A 107 -66.44 -9.37 -6.22
N ALA A 108 -67.00 -8.16 -6.16
CA ALA A 108 -67.21 -7.44 -4.91
C ALA A 108 -68.35 -8.09 -4.11
N ASN A 109 -68.00 -8.80 -3.04
CA ASN A 109 -68.94 -9.44 -2.12
C ASN A 109 -68.72 -8.92 -0.70
N THR A 110 -69.75 -8.97 0.14
CA THR A 110 -69.66 -8.63 1.57
C THR A 110 -69.12 -9.79 2.41
N SER A 111 -69.06 -11.00 1.87
CA SER A 111 -68.50 -12.16 2.57
C SER A 111 -67.99 -13.20 1.58
N GLY A 112 -67.15 -14.09 2.09
CA GLY A 112 -66.61 -15.21 1.34
C GLY A 112 -65.73 -16.07 2.22
N SER A 113 -65.21 -17.14 1.64
CA SER A 113 -64.25 -18.01 2.31
C SER A 113 -63.25 -18.60 1.31
N VAL A 114 -62.07 -18.96 1.80
CA VAL A 114 -61.02 -19.64 1.05
C VAL A 114 -60.40 -20.74 1.91
N SER A 115 -60.06 -21.87 1.29
CA SER A 115 -59.28 -22.91 1.96
C SER A 115 -57.86 -22.41 2.23
N THR A 116 -57.41 -22.56 3.47
CA THR A 116 -56.04 -22.27 3.89
C THR A 116 -55.19 -23.52 4.07
N ALA A 117 -55.69 -24.70 3.64
CA ALA A 117 -54.99 -25.98 3.81
C ALA A 117 -53.58 -25.98 3.19
N MET A 118 -53.37 -25.18 2.14
CA MET A 118 -52.08 -25.04 1.45
C MET A 118 -51.13 -24.03 2.10
N PHE A 119 -51.58 -23.26 3.10
CA PHE A 119 -50.82 -22.13 3.66
C PHE A 119 -50.36 -22.35 5.10
N LYS A 120 -50.25 -23.61 5.55
CA LYS A 120 -49.80 -23.94 6.92
C LYS A 120 -48.42 -23.35 7.19
N ASN A 121 -48.31 -22.57 8.27
CA ASN A 121 -47.09 -21.90 8.71
C ASN A 121 -46.57 -20.87 7.70
N ALA A 122 -47.46 -20.07 7.12
CA ALA A 122 -47.13 -19.11 6.06
C ALA A 122 -47.65 -17.69 6.35
N TYR A 123 -46.94 -16.73 5.76
CA TYR A 123 -47.29 -15.31 5.71
C TYR A 123 -47.99 -14.96 4.40
N PHE A 124 -48.99 -14.10 4.50
CA PHE A 124 -49.63 -13.53 3.32
C PHE A 124 -50.12 -12.10 3.59
N ILE A 125 -50.20 -11.33 2.51
CA ILE A 125 -50.75 -9.99 2.51
C ILE A 125 -52.20 -10.09 2.05
N ILE A 126 -53.15 -9.60 2.83
CA ILE A 126 -54.56 -9.46 2.43
C ILE A 126 -54.80 -8.02 2.01
N GLN A 127 -55.21 -7.81 0.77
CA GLN A 127 -55.58 -6.52 0.23
C GLN A 127 -57.07 -6.51 -0.06
N ILE A 128 -57.77 -5.53 0.53
CA ILE A 128 -59.20 -5.33 0.37
C ILE A 128 -59.42 -4.02 -0.37
N ILE A 129 -60.13 -4.08 -1.50
CA ILE A 129 -60.43 -2.94 -2.35
C ILE A 129 -61.94 -2.72 -2.34
N SER A 130 -62.37 -1.59 -1.79
CA SER A 130 -63.78 -1.21 -1.67
C SER A 130 -64.00 0.23 -2.13
N ASP A 131 -65.26 0.65 -2.20
CA ASP A 131 -65.65 2.05 -2.38
C ASP A 131 -65.17 2.96 -1.24
N LYS A 132 -64.93 2.40 -0.05
CA LYS A 132 -64.35 3.09 1.11
C LYS A 132 -62.83 3.23 1.05
N GLY A 133 -62.19 2.64 0.03
CA GLY A 133 -60.75 2.71 -0.18
C GLY A 133 -60.07 1.35 -0.23
N LYS A 134 -58.74 1.40 -0.27
CA LYS A 134 -57.85 0.25 -0.33
C LYS A 134 -57.21 0.03 1.04
N TYR A 135 -57.41 -1.15 1.60
CA TYR A 135 -56.91 -1.54 2.91
C TYR A 135 -56.00 -2.74 2.76
N THR A 136 -54.80 -2.67 3.32
CA THR A 136 -53.82 -3.77 3.26
C THR A 136 -53.60 -4.28 4.67
N TYR A 137 -53.57 -5.60 4.83
CA TYR A 137 -53.35 -6.30 6.08
C TYR A 137 -52.22 -7.32 5.91
N LYS A 138 -51.41 -7.49 6.95
CA LYS A 138 -50.46 -8.60 7.08
C LYS A 138 -51.15 -9.72 7.85
N ALA A 139 -51.09 -10.94 7.34
CA ALA A 139 -51.71 -12.11 7.97
C ALA A 139 -50.69 -13.24 8.15
N LEU A 140 -50.71 -13.89 9.31
CA LEU A 140 -49.97 -15.12 9.61
C LEU A 140 -50.94 -16.25 9.87
N PHE A 141 -50.68 -17.40 9.25
CA PHE A 141 -51.34 -18.66 9.57
C PHE A 141 -50.35 -19.68 10.12
N ILE A 142 -50.53 -20.10 11.38
CA ILE A 142 -49.65 -21.07 12.04
C ILE A 142 -50.47 -21.88 13.06
N ASN A 143 -50.18 -23.18 13.22
CA ASN A 143 -50.90 -24.06 14.17
C ASN A 143 -52.45 -23.95 14.12
N ASN A 144 -53.03 -23.78 12.93
CA ASN A 144 -54.47 -23.58 12.73
C ASN A 144 -55.07 -22.27 13.30
N GLU A 145 -54.24 -21.31 13.71
CA GLU A 145 -54.66 -19.98 14.16
C GLU A 145 -54.28 -18.91 13.11
N LEU A 146 -55.14 -17.89 12.98
CA LEU A 146 -54.97 -16.78 12.06
C LEU A 146 -54.80 -15.47 12.82
N PHE A 147 -53.72 -14.75 12.51
CA PHE A 147 -53.41 -13.44 13.06
C PHE A 147 -53.42 -12.40 11.93
N ILE A 148 -54.04 -11.23 12.15
CA ILE A 148 -54.18 -10.19 11.12
C ILE A 148 -53.88 -8.83 11.74
N SER A 149 -53.07 -8.01 11.04
CA SER A 149 -52.75 -6.64 11.40
C SER A 149 -52.89 -5.70 10.20
N LYS A 150 -53.45 -4.51 10.39
CA LYS A 150 -53.65 -3.49 9.34
C LYS A 150 -52.32 -2.75 9.08
N LEU A 151 -51.91 -2.65 7.82
CA LEU A 151 -50.71 -1.93 7.39
C LEU A 151 -51.05 -0.46 7.09
N LYS A 152 -50.18 0.49 7.52
CA LYS A 152 -50.27 1.89 7.10
C LYS A 152 -49.82 2.04 5.64
N LEU A 153 -50.44 3.01 4.94
CA LEU A 153 -50.40 3.23 3.48
C LEU A 153 -49.01 3.38 2.80
N SER A 154 -47.90 3.36 3.53
CA SER A 154 -46.56 3.66 2.99
C SER A 154 -45.73 2.45 2.52
N SER A 155 -46.13 1.21 2.77
CA SER A 155 -45.35 0.03 2.35
C SER A 155 -45.71 -0.44 0.94
N ASN A 156 -44.69 -0.63 0.10
CA ASN A 156 -44.85 -1.22 -1.22
C ASN A 156 -45.42 -2.64 -1.07
N PRO A 157 -46.63 -2.96 -1.57
CA PRO A 157 -47.32 -4.21 -1.27
C PRO A 157 -46.62 -5.48 -1.79
N GLU A 158 -45.56 -5.32 -2.59
CA GLU A 158 -44.77 -6.42 -3.18
C GLU A 158 -43.52 -6.79 -2.36
N LYS A 159 -43.17 -6.04 -1.30
CA LYS A 159 -42.03 -6.33 -0.42
C LYS A 159 -42.31 -5.76 0.99
N LEU A 160 -42.37 -6.63 1.99
CA LEU A 160 -42.47 -6.23 3.40
C LEU A 160 -41.07 -6.09 4.00
N ASP A 161 -40.76 -4.93 4.57
CA ASP A 161 -39.58 -4.75 5.42
C ASP A 161 -39.77 -5.49 6.76
N LEU A 162 -38.66 -5.90 7.37
CA LEU A 162 -38.67 -6.52 8.71
C LEU A 162 -39.08 -5.49 9.77
N ASP A 163 -39.90 -5.91 10.73
CA ASP A 163 -40.25 -5.08 11.88
C ASP A 163 -38.96 -4.67 12.61
N SER A 164 -38.83 -3.39 12.95
CA SER A 164 -37.56 -2.83 13.42
C SER A 164 -37.74 -1.95 14.65
N LEU A 165 -36.76 -1.98 15.56
CA LEU A 165 -36.64 -1.02 16.65
C LEU A 165 -35.79 0.16 16.20
N TYR A 166 -36.31 1.38 16.37
CA TYR A 166 -35.57 2.61 16.23
C TYR A 166 -35.19 3.14 17.61
N LEU A 167 -33.89 3.33 17.83
CA LEU A 167 -33.33 3.75 19.10
C LEU A 167 -32.72 5.14 18.97
N GLN A 168 -33.05 6.02 19.92
CA GLN A 168 -32.56 7.38 19.97
C GLN A 168 -32.13 7.78 21.38
N LYS A 169 -31.04 8.54 21.48
CA LYS A 169 -30.60 9.15 22.74
C LYS A 169 -29.78 10.40 22.42
N GLU A 170 -29.97 11.46 23.19
CA GLU A 170 -29.18 12.69 23.04
C GLU A 170 -27.67 12.39 23.17
N ASN A 171 -26.85 12.99 22.29
CA ASN A 171 -25.41 12.73 22.13
C ASN A 171 -25.03 11.35 21.59
N TYR A 172 -26.00 10.52 21.21
CA TYR A 172 -25.75 9.24 20.54
C TYR A 172 -26.18 9.33 19.08
N TYR A 173 -25.57 8.48 18.25
CA TYR A 173 -26.08 8.21 16.93
C TYR A 173 -27.31 7.31 17.01
N ASP A 174 -28.34 7.64 16.24
CA ASP A 174 -29.54 6.81 16.14
C ASP A 174 -29.18 5.43 15.54
N ARG A 175 -29.89 4.39 16.00
CA ARG A 175 -29.68 3.00 15.56
C ARG A 175 -31.02 2.35 15.23
N THR A 176 -31.06 1.63 14.12
CA THR A 176 -32.19 0.78 13.75
C THR A 176 -31.77 -0.69 13.84
N ILE A 177 -32.57 -1.50 14.52
CA ILE A 177 -32.36 -2.95 14.68
C ILE A 177 -33.53 -3.67 14.04
N ALA A 178 -33.27 -4.52 13.05
CA ALA A 178 -34.27 -5.43 12.51
C ALA A 178 -34.54 -6.57 13.51
N LEU A 179 -35.80 -6.96 13.67
CA LEU A 179 -36.21 -8.09 14.49
C LEU A 179 -36.35 -9.32 13.59
N ASP A 180 -35.48 -10.32 13.76
CA ASP A 180 -35.50 -11.60 13.03
C ASP A 180 -35.88 -12.79 13.93
N SER A 181 -36.24 -13.93 13.35
CA SER A 181 -36.70 -15.11 14.11
C SER A 181 -35.74 -15.67 15.15
N THR A 182 -34.44 -15.45 15.00
CA THR A 182 -33.43 -15.87 15.96
C THR A 182 -33.40 -14.96 17.18
N SER A 183 -33.62 -13.65 17.00
CA SER A 183 -33.85 -12.70 18.10
C SER A 183 -35.21 -12.87 18.80
N MET A 184 -36.11 -13.70 18.26
CA MET A 184 -37.44 -13.97 18.82
C MET A 184 -37.53 -15.13 19.80
N TYR A 185 -36.59 -16.07 19.82
CA TYR A 185 -36.67 -17.20 20.76
C TYR A 185 -35.96 -16.90 22.09
N ASP A 186 -35.23 -15.78 22.16
CA ASP A 186 -34.48 -15.32 23.33
C ASP A 186 -34.94 -13.89 23.72
N PHE A 187 -36.26 -13.71 23.90
CA PHE A 187 -36.88 -12.45 24.33
C PHE A 187 -36.32 -11.91 25.67
N ASP A 188 -35.56 -12.74 26.39
CA ASP A 188 -35.07 -12.39 27.70
C ASP A 188 -33.87 -11.44 27.67
N LYS A 189 -33.06 -11.28 26.59
CA LYS A 189 -31.96 -10.27 26.57
C LYS A 189 -31.50 -9.79 25.17
N LEU A 190 -32.27 -8.96 24.46
CA LEU A 190 -31.66 -8.14 23.37
C LEU A 190 -30.56 -7.26 23.97
N ASN A 191 -29.32 -7.37 23.51
CA ASN A 191 -28.25 -6.46 23.93
C ASN A 191 -27.94 -5.45 22.83
N ILE A 192 -28.44 -4.23 22.98
CA ILE A 192 -28.34 -3.18 21.97
C ILE A 192 -27.31 -2.14 22.42
N GLN A 193 -26.30 -1.92 21.59
CA GLN A 193 -25.31 -0.88 21.83
C GLN A 193 -25.66 0.40 21.06
N LEU A 194 -25.51 1.56 21.69
CA LEU A 194 -25.56 2.86 21.01
C LEU A 194 -24.17 3.49 20.97
N LEU A 195 -23.82 4.08 19.82
CA LEU A 195 -22.54 4.77 19.65
C LEU A 195 -22.68 6.22 20.11
N ASN A 196 -21.93 6.59 21.16
CA ASN A 196 -21.79 8.00 21.55
C ASN A 196 -21.09 8.78 20.43
N LYS A 197 -21.50 10.02 20.18
CA LYS A 197 -20.88 10.90 19.19
C LYS A 197 -19.44 11.29 19.54
N GLN A 198 -19.06 11.19 20.82
CA GLN A 198 -17.71 11.51 21.29
C GLN A 198 -17.34 10.68 22.52
N TYR A 199 -16.10 10.21 22.57
CA TYR A 199 -15.50 9.60 23.75
C TYR A 199 -14.29 10.41 24.22
N PHE A 200 -14.12 10.54 25.54
CA PHE A 200 -12.91 11.12 26.12
C PHE A 200 -11.80 10.08 26.31
N GLU A 201 -12.17 8.88 26.75
CA GLU A 201 -11.29 7.72 26.93
C GLU A 201 -11.94 6.51 26.27
N LEU A 202 -11.29 5.95 25.24
CA LEU A 202 -11.78 4.79 24.50
C LEU A 202 -10.60 3.93 24.08
N SER A 203 -10.48 2.73 24.67
CA SER A 203 -9.41 1.80 24.32
C SER A 203 -9.75 0.88 23.15
N TYR A 204 -11.03 0.50 23.00
CA TYR A 204 -11.50 -0.40 21.94
C TYR A 204 -13.03 -0.40 21.81
N PHE A 205 -13.53 -1.01 20.74
CA PHE A 205 -14.92 -1.49 20.62
C PHE A 205 -14.96 -3.02 20.53
N ASN A 206 -16.06 -3.63 20.98
CA ASN A 206 -16.33 -5.05 20.68
C ASN A 206 -17.17 -5.25 19.41
N GLU A 207 -17.84 -4.20 18.96
CA GLU A 207 -18.63 -4.17 17.74
C GLU A 207 -18.39 -2.85 17.01
N LEU A 208 -18.04 -2.89 15.73
CA LEU A 208 -18.06 -1.71 14.85
C LEU A 208 -19.47 -1.52 14.32
N ILE A 209 -20.30 -0.82 15.09
CA ILE A 209 -21.73 -0.66 14.77
C ILE A 209 -21.96 0.17 13.50
N ARG A 210 -21.04 1.10 13.17
CA ARG A 210 -21.11 2.03 12.03
C ARG A 210 -19.75 2.63 11.68
N ARG A 211 -19.64 3.29 10.52
CA ARG A 211 -18.40 3.90 10.01
C ARG A 211 -17.75 4.85 11.01
N GLU A 212 -18.54 5.66 11.69
CA GLU A 212 -18.04 6.62 12.67
C GLU A 212 -17.34 5.95 13.85
N ALA A 213 -17.68 4.70 14.19
CA ALA A 213 -16.95 3.95 15.20
C ALA A 213 -15.53 3.65 14.71
N PHE A 214 -15.37 3.21 13.45
CA PHE A 214 -14.05 3.00 12.83
C PHE A 214 -13.26 4.32 12.76
N ASP A 215 -13.91 5.42 12.38
CA ASP A 215 -13.25 6.73 12.28
C ASP A 215 -12.73 7.26 13.62
N MET A 216 -13.35 6.87 14.74
CA MET A 216 -12.90 7.25 16.09
C MET A 216 -11.61 6.54 16.52
N ILE A 217 -11.32 5.36 15.97
CA ILE A 217 -10.22 4.49 16.43
C ILE A 217 -9.15 4.23 15.38
N LYS A 218 -9.37 4.66 14.12
CA LYS A 218 -8.41 4.52 13.03
C LYS A 218 -7.13 5.30 13.26
N SER A 219 -6.04 4.76 12.75
CA SER A 219 -4.75 5.41 12.61
C SER A 219 -4.27 5.30 11.16
N SER A 220 -3.09 5.85 10.87
CA SER A 220 -2.35 5.50 9.65
C SER A 220 -2.05 4.00 9.61
N PRO A 221 -1.92 3.42 8.41
CA PRO A 221 -1.66 1.99 8.24
C PRO A 221 -0.32 1.58 8.85
N PRO A 222 -0.20 0.32 9.32
CA PRO A 222 1.06 -0.19 9.85
C PRO A 222 2.14 -0.31 8.79
N LYS A 223 1.79 -0.31 7.50
CA LYS A 223 2.69 -0.32 6.34
C LYS A 223 2.32 0.83 5.42
N THR A 224 3.30 1.51 4.84
CA THR A 224 3.09 2.69 3.98
C THR A 224 3.38 2.44 2.51
N ASN A 225 3.45 1.18 2.08
CA ASN A 225 3.59 0.84 0.66
C ASN A 225 2.33 1.19 -0.15
N PHE A 226 1.21 1.43 0.52
CA PHE A 226 -0.09 1.76 -0.05
C PHE A 226 -0.58 3.13 0.43
N GLY A 227 -1.02 3.97 -0.50
CA GLY A 227 -1.58 5.30 -0.21
C GLY A 227 -3.07 5.27 0.16
N GLU A 228 -3.53 6.31 0.84
CA GLU A 228 -4.95 6.55 1.15
C GLU A 228 -5.65 5.40 1.89
N VAL A 229 -4.90 4.71 2.75
CA VAL A 229 -5.41 3.63 3.61
C VAL A 229 -5.70 4.14 5.01
N GLU A 230 -6.81 3.70 5.60
CA GLU A 230 -7.10 3.88 7.02
C GLU A 230 -7.09 2.53 7.71
N SER A 231 -6.48 2.42 8.89
CA SER A 231 -6.30 1.11 9.53
C SER A 231 -6.65 1.13 11.01
N ILE A 232 -7.10 -0.03 11.47
CA ILE A 232 -7.18 -0.36 12.90
C ILE A 232 -6.54 -1.72 13.15
N LYS A 233 -6.06 -1.91 14.37
CA LYS A 233 -5.68 -3.22 14.88
C LYS A 233 -6.89 -3.92 15.45
N VAL A 234 -6.93 -5.23 15.26
CA VAL A 234 -7.99 -6.08 15.79
C VAL A 234 -7.35 -7.31 16.44
N ILE A 235 -7.93 -7.75 17.55
CA ILE A 235 -7.66 -9.08 18.12
C ILE A 235 -8.96 -9.85 18.15
N VAL A 236 -8.98 -11.04 17.56
CA VAL A 236 -10.05 -12.01 17.78
C VAL A 236 -9.60 -12.96 18.88
N ASP A 237 -10.36 -13.06 19.97
CA ASP A 237 -10.03 -13.90 21.12
C ASP A 237 -10.87 -15.19 21.07
N SER A 238 -10.22 -16.33 20.87
CA SER A 238 -10.91 -17.62 20.78
C SER A 238 -11.42 -18.13 22.13
N SER A 239 -10.89 -17.61 23.25
CA SER A 239 -11.30 -18.03 24.59
C SER A 239 -12.65 -17.44 24.98
N SER A 240 -12.90 -16.17 24.67
CA SER A 240 -14.16 -15.47 24.94
C SER A 240 -15.09 -15.43 23.73
N GLY A 241 -14.56 -15.62 22.51
CA GLY A 241 -15.27 -15.44 21.25
C GLY A 241 -15.52 -13.99 20.87
N LEU A 242 -14.93 -13.04 21.61
CA LEU A 242 -15.04 -11.59 21.39
C LEU A 242 -14.04 -11.10 20.35
N VAL A 243 -14.43 -10.05 19.64
CA VAL A 243 -13.55 -9.25 18.79
C VAL A 243 -13.21 -7.96 19.53
N TYR A 244 -11.96 -7.53 19.46
CA TYR A 244 -11.48 -6.27 20.02
C TYR A 244 -10.99 -5.39 18.89
N TYR A 245 -11.77 -4.38 18.51
CA TYR A 245 -11.41 -3.34 17.56
C TYR A 245 -10.67 -2.23 18.30
N ILE A 246 -9.35 -2.23 18.19
CA ILE A 246 -8.45 -1.48 19.08
C ILE A 246 -8.38 -0.01 18.65
N ASN A 247 -8.40 0.91 19.62
CA ASN A 247 -8.03 2.30 19.40
C ASN A 247 -6.55 2.39 19.02
N SER A 248 -6.31 2.44 17.72
CA SER A 248 -4.97 2.39 17.13
C SER A 248 -4.25 3.73 17.20
N GLN A 249 -4.95 4.78 17.65
CA GLN A 249 -4.34 6.06 18.03
C GLN A 249 -3.66 5.98 19.41
N ILE A 250 -4.07 5.02 20.26
CA ILE A 250 -3.51 4.81 21.60
C ILE A 250 -2.54 3.62 21.57
N TYR A 251 -2.97 2.49 20.98
CA TYR A 251 -2.20 1.24 20.95
C TYR A 251 -1.58 1.03 19.57
N THR A 252 -0.27 1.23 19.48
CA THR A 252 0.49 1.10 18.23
C THR A 252 0.92 -0.33 17.90
N ASP A 253 0.66 -1.29 18.79
CA ASP A 253 0.86 -2.73 18.56
C ASP A 253 -0.16 -3.58 19.34
N HIS A 254 -0.31 -4.85 18.97
CA HIS A 254 -1.27 -5.76 19.61
C HIS A 254 -0.83 -6.21 21.00
N TYR A 255 0.48 -6.23 21.27
CA TYR A 255 1.02 -6.70 22.55
C TYR A 255 0.67 -5.74 23.70
N SER A 256 0.92 -4.45 23.51
CA SER A 256 0.59 -3.39 24.48
C SER A 256 -0.90 -3.40 24.82
N PHE A 257 -1.77 -3.57 23.82
CA PHE A 257 -3.20 -3.75 24.06
C PHE A 257 -3.51 -5.01 24.87
N ALA A 258 -2.93 -6.16 24.50
CA ALA A 258 -3.18 -7.42 25.20
C ALA A 258 -2.71 -7.38 26.66
N THR A 259 -1.59 -6.71 26.95
CA THR A 259 -1.10 -6.51 28.31
C THR A 259 -2.01 -5.58 29.12
N ASP A 260 -2.42 -4.44 28.55
CA ASP A 260 -3.17 -3.42 29.30
C ASP A 260 -4.66 -3.75 29.46
N MET A 261 -5.26 -4.43 28.47
CA MET A 261 -6.71 -4.62 28.37
C MET A 261 -7.16 -6.08 28.47
N MET A 262 -6.24 -7.04 28.31
CA MET A 262 -6.54 -8.47 28.32
C MET A 262 -5.72 -9.25 29.36
N ASP A 263 -5.01 -8.56 30.25
CA ASP A 263 -4.16 -9.13 31.31
C ASP A 263 -3.13 -10.16 30.81
N TYR A 264 -2.61 -9.99 29.58
CA TYR A 264 -1.59 -10.90 29.03
C TYR A 264 -0.30 -10.81 29.86
N PRO A 265 0.14 -11.90 30.55
CA PRO A 265 1.11 -11.79 31.63
C PRO A 265 2.57 -11.95 31.18
N TYR A 266 2.83 -12.22 29.90
CA TYR A 266 4.15 -12.55 29.40
C TYR A 266 4.79 -11.41 28.60
N SER A 267 6.06 -11.58 28.24
CA SER A 267 6.82 -10.60 27.47
C SER A 267 6.34 -10.49 26.01
N HIS A 268 6.69 -9.38 25.34
CA HIS A 268 6.40 -9.18 23.92
C HIS A 268 6.95 -10.32 23.05
N HIS A 269 8.19 -10.79 23.32
CA HIS A 269 8.74 -11.94 22.62
C HIS A 269 7.87 -13.19 22.79
N LYS A 270 7.38 -13.44 24.00
CA LYS A 270 6.52 -14.59 24.28
C LYS A 270 5.17 -14.45 23.57
N PHE A 271 4.58 -13.25 23.57
CA PHE A 271 3.37 -12.93 22.81
C PHE A 271 3.54 -13.26 21.34
N ASN A 272 4.62 -12.79 20.71
CA ASN A 272 4.90 -13.06 19.31
C ASN A 272 5.04 -14.57 19.06
N SER A 273 5.79 -15.28 19.91
CA SER A 273 6.00 -16.72 19.76
C SER A 273 4.75 -17.58 19.98
N GLU A 274 3.74 -17.09 20.69
CA GLU A 274 2.52 -17.85 21.03
C GLU A 274 1.31 -17.46 20.18
N GLN A 275 1.15 -16.17 19.87
CA GLN A 275 -0.09 -15.64 19.29
C GLN A 275 -0.02 -15.42 17.77
N TYR A 276 1.19 -15.35 17.22
CA TYR A 276 1.42 -15.34 15.76
C TYR A 276 1.87 -16.70 15.21
N ASN A 277 2.24 -17.68 16.05
CA ASN A 277 2.61 -19.02 15.60
C ASN A 277 1.44 -19.99 15.68
N ALA A 278 1.45 -21.02 14.82
CA ALA A 278 0.56 -22.15 14.96
C ALA A 278 0.93 -22.94 16.24
N GLY A 279 0.00 -23.12 17.17
CA GLY A 279 0.26 -23.88 18.38
C GLY A 279 -0.88 -23.89 19.37
N SER A 280 -0.83 -24.78 20.36
CA SER A 280 -1.87 -24.93 21.39
C SER A 280 -1.94 -23.77 22.38
N SER A 281 -0.91 -22.92 22.43
CA SER A 281 -0.88 -21.70 23.26
C SER A 281 -1.51 -20.49 22.57
N ARG A 282 -1.91 -20.61 21.30
CA ARG A 282 -2.57 -19.55 20.55
C ARG A 282 -4.04 -19.45 20.96
N TYR A 283 -4.45 -18.27 21.41
CA TYR A 283 -5.85 -17.94 21.67
C TYR A 283 -6.22 -16.52 21.24
N LEU A 284 -5.22 -15.67 21.00
CA LEU A 284 -5.39 -14.35 20.42
C LEU A 284 -4.97 -14.41 18.95
N TYR A 285 -5.77 -13.80 18.08
CA TYR A 285 -5.52 -13.71 16.65
C TYR A 285 -5.34 -12.23 16.28
N PRO A 286 -4.10 -11.73 16.32
CA PRO A 286 -3.79 -10.35 15.99
C PRO A 286 -3.88 -10.14 14.47
N ILE A 287 -4.76 -9.24 14.05
CA ILE A 287 -4.95 -8.88 12.63
C ILE A 287 -4.96 -7.36 12.46
N THR A 288 -4.76 -6.89 11.24
CA THR A 288 -5.00 -5.50 10.86
C THR A 288 -6.24 -5.45 9.97
N LEU A 289 -7.11 -4.47 10.21
CA LEU A 289 -8.26 -4.17 9.36
C LEU A 289 -8.01 -2.83 8.66
N ASN A 290 -7.94 -2.85 7.34
CA ASN A 290 -7.63 -1.72 6.47
C ASN A 290 -8.88 -1.30 5.68
N TYR A 291 -9.02 -0.01 5.42
CA TYR A 291 -9.98 0.56 4.48
C TYR A 291 -9.23 1.28 3.36
N PHE A 292 -9.38 0.79 2.13
CA PHE A 292 -8.78 1.38 0.94
C PHE A 292 -9.77 2.35 0.32
N LYS A 293 -9.50 3.67 0.44
CA LYS A 293 -10.44 4.72 0.02
C LYS A 293 -10.79 4.67 -1.46
N ASP A 294 -9.78 4.47 -2.32
CA ASP A 294 -9.96 4.46 -3.79
C ASP A 294 -10.83 3.30 -4.28
N LEU A 295 -10.78 2.17 -3.57
CA LEU A 295 -11.53 0.96 -3.91
C LEU A 295 -12.89 0.89 -3.21
N ASP A 296 -13.10 1.68 -2.15
CA ASP A 296 -14.22 1.56 -1.22
C ASP A 296 -14.37 0.12 -0.66
N VAL A 297 -13.26 -0.53 -0.34
CA VAL A 297 -13.23 -1.89 0.23
C VAL A 297 -12.52 -1.93 1.57
N TYR A 298 -12.95 -2.86 2.42
CA TYR A 298 -12.25 -3.20 3.65
C TYR A 298 -11.48 -4.49 3.44
N THR A 299 -10.25 -4.56 3.96
CA THR A 299 -9.51 -5.80 4.04
C THR A 299 -9.11 -6.11 5.46
N PHE A 300 -8.99 -7.39 5.79
CA PHE A 300 -8.24 -7.82 6.96
C PHE A 300 -7.02 -8.62 6.52
N GLU A 301 -5.94 -8.52 7.29
CA GLU A 301 -4.68 -9.23 7.03
C GLU A 301 -4.06 -9.74 8.34
N PHE A 302 -3.38 -10.88 8.23
CA PHE A 302 -2.44 -11.35 9.23
C PHE A 302 -1.02 -10.85 8.90
N PHE A 303 -0.10 -10.92 9.85
CA PHE A 303 1.32 -10.72 9.53
C PHE A 303 1.79 -11.85 8.59
N SER A 304 2.66 -11.56 7.63
CA SER A 304 3.09 -12.53 6.60
C SER A 304 3.74 -13.80 7.15
N GLY A 305 4.37 -13.71 8.32
CA GLY A 305 4.94 -14.84 9.06
C GLY A 305 4.00 -15.49 10.08
N ASP A 306 2.71 -15.15 10.07
CA ASP A 306 1.73 -15.75 10.99
C ASP A 306 1.39 -17.20 10.59
N GLY A 307 1.22 -18.07 11.57
CA GLY A 307 0.89 -19.48 11.40
C GLY A 307 -0.60 -19.79 11.29
N ALA A 308 -1.48 -18.81 11.04
CA ALA A 308 -2.92 -19.04 10.93
C ALA A 308 -3.24 -20.01 9.79
N THR A 309 -4.09 -20.98 10.08
CA THR A 309 -4.64 -21.94 9.11
C THR A 309 -5.80 -21.30 8.34
N CYS A 310 -6.14 -21.80 7.14
CA CYS A 310 -7.30 -21.29 6.39
C CYS A 310 -8.61 -21.35 7.20
N SER A 311 -8.78 -22.35 8.07
CA SER A 311 -9.95 -22.45 8.95
C SER A 311 -10.00 -21.34 10.00
N GLU A 312 -8.84 -20.91 10.52
CA GLU A 312 -8.74 -19.80 11.47
C GLU A 312 -8.93 -18.45 10.78
N VAL A 313 -8.45 -18.31 9.54
CA VAL A 313 -8.72 -17.14 8.69
C VAL A 313 -10.23 -17.01 8.42
N GLU A 314 -10.89 -18.10 8.02
CA GLU A 314 -12.34 -18.16 7.81
C GLU A 314 -13.11 -17.81 9.08
N TRP A 315 -12.68 -18.35 10.22
CA TRP A 315 -13.30 -18.03 11.51
C TRP A 315 -13.16 -16.55 11.89
N CYS A 316 -11.97 -15.95 11.71
CA CYS A 316 -11.77 -14.52 11.97
C CYS A 316 -12.64 -13.66 11.03
N TYR A 317 -12.72 -14.04 9.75
CA TYR A 317 -13.58 -13.38 8.77
C TYR A 317 -15.05 -13.37 9.22
N GLU A 318 -15.60 -14.53 9.60
CA GLU A 318 -16.98 -14.64 10.10
C GLU A 318 -17.21 -13.79 11.34
N LYS A 319 -16.24 -13.75 12.27
CA LYS A 319 -16.32 -12.93 13.49
C LYS A 319 -16.37 -11.44 13.19
N ILE A 320 -15.59 -10.96 12.22
CA ILE A 320 -15.63 -9.55 11.80
C ILE A 320 -16.97 -9.24 11.12
N LEU A 321 -17.47 -10.12 10.26
CA LEU A 321 -18.79 -9.95 9.63
C LEU A 321 -19.92 -9.84 10.65
N GLN A 322 -19.88 -10.65 11.71
CA GLN A 322 -20.89 -10.65 12.78
C GLN A 322 -20.83 -9.41 13.67
N THR A 323 -19.67 -8.77 13.79
CA THR A 323 -19.41 -7.70 14.77
C THR A 323 -19.06 -6.37 14.11
N SER A 324 -19.33 -6.19 12.81
CA SER A 324 -19.05 -4.94 12.10
C SER A 324 -20.14 -4.55 11.07
N TYR A 325 -20.21 -3.25 10.77
CA TYR A 325 -21.07 -2.70 9.72
C TYR A 325 -20.60 -3.04 8.30
N ILE A 326 -19.38 -3.58 8.16
CA ILE A 326 -18.69 -3.77 6.88
C ILE A 326 -19.40 -4.81 6.02
N LYS A 327 -19.97 -5.86 6.65
CA LYS A 327 -20.71 -6.93 5.97
C LYS A 327 -19.97 -7.43 4.72
N ASN A 328 -20.64 -7.54 3.57
CA ASN A 328 -20.11 -8.15 2.35
C ASN A 328 -18.97 -7.36 1.66
N ASN A 329 -18.54 -6.22 2.21
CA ASN A 329 -17.43 -5.42 1.66
C ASN A 329 -16.06 -5.78 2.28
N LEU A 330 -15.99 -6.83 3.11
CA LEU A 330 -14.75 -7.32 3.71
C LEU A 330 -14.08 -8.35 2.80
N LEU A 331 -12.80 -8.14 2.51
CA LEU A 331 -11.95 -9.06 1.76
C LEU A 331 -10.75 -9.50 2.62
N PHE A 332 -10.20 -10.68 2.37
CA PHE A 332 -8.96 -11.11 2.98
C PHE A 332 -7.78 -10.72 2.09
N TYR A 333 -6.84 -9.95 2.64
CA TYR A 333 -5.60 -9.62 1.95
C TYR A 333 -4.54 -10.68 2.28
N SER A 334 -4.24 -11.53 1.29
CA SER A 334 -3.27 -12.62 1.41
C SER A 334 -1.85 -12.06 1.32
N THR A 335 -1.15 -11.98 2.46
CA THR A 335 0.22 -11.45 2.52
C THR A 335 1.31 -12.51 2.27
N ASN A 336 0.92 -13.78 2.07
CA ASN A 336 1.83 -14.87 1.72
C ASN A 336 1.15 -15.88 0.77
N ALA A 337 1.94 -16.57 -0.06
CA ALA A 337 1.41 -17.48 -1.07
C ALA A 337 0.66 -18.71 -0.51
N SER A 338 0.89 -19.07 0.77
CA SER A 338 0.23 -20.24 1.37
C SER A 338 -1.27 -20.03 1.59
N TRP A 339 -1.69 -18.78 1.74
CA TRP A 339 -3.06 -18.40 1.97
C TRP A 339 -3.88 -18.15 0.70
N ASP A 340 -3.24 -18.12 -0.47
CA ASP A 340 -3.92 -18.00 -1.76
C ASP A 340 -4.84 -19.22 -2.02
N LEU A 341 -4.65 -20.31 -1.27
CA LEU A 341 -5.46 -21.53 -1.31
C LEU A 341 -6.71 -21.46 -0.41
N CYS A 342 -6.91 -20.41 0.40
CA CYS A 342 -8.04 -20.29 1.32
C CYS A 342 -9.34 -19.91 0.59
N LYS A 343 -9.97 -20.87 -0.09
CA LYS A 343 -11.11 -20.64 -1.01
C LYS A 343 -12.44 -20.19 -0.39
N ASN A 344 -12.60 -20.32 0.93
CA ASN A 344 -13.86 -20.01 1.61
C ASN A 344 -14.01 -18.54 2.00
N VAL A 345 -12.94 -17.75 1.86
CA VAL A 345 -12.95 -16.32 2.18
C VAL A 345 -12.72 -15.53 0.90
N PRO A 346 -13.52 -14.50 0.59
CA PRO A 346 -13.25 -13.61 -0.54
C PRO A 346 -11.88 -12.95 -0.36
N THR A 347 -11.00 -13.09 -1.34
CA THR A 347 -9.63 -12.55 -1.27
C THR A 347 -9.44 -11.35 -2.19
N ILE A 348 -8.40 -10.57 -1.90
CA ILE A 348 -7.87 -9.56 -2.81
C ILE A 348 -6.35 -9.72 -2.89
N THR A 349 -5.80 -9.62 -4.10
CA THR A 349 -4.36 -9.75 -4.33
C THR A 349 -3.62 -8.41 -4.17
N PRO A 350 -2.31 -8.42 -3.89
CA PRO A 350 -1.47 -7.22 -3.90
C PRO A 350 -1.56 -6.45 -5.22
N ASN A 351 -1.60 -7.16 -6.36
CA ASN A 351 -1.72 -6.53 -7.68
C ASN A 351 -3.08 -5.85 -7.88
N GLU A 352 -4.18 -6.42 -7.38
CA GLU A 352 -5.50 -5.76 -7.43
C GLU A 352 -5.52 -4.48 -6.58
N ILE A 353 -4.92 -4.49 -5.39
CA ILE A 353 -4.78 -3.29 -4.58
C ILE A 353 -3.94 -2.26 -5.34
N PHE A 354 -2.71 -2.63 -5.74
CA PHE A 354 -1.78 -1.76 -6.47
C PHE A 354 -2.41 -1.15 -7.73
N ASN A 355 -3.10 -1.95 -8.54
CA ASN A 355 -3.72 -1.49 -9.79
C ASN A 355 -4.87 -0.52 -9.60
N ASN A 356 -5.44 -0.40 -8.41
CA ASN A 356 -6.56 0.51 -8.14
C ASN A 356 -6.20 1.66 -7.19
N GLN A 357 -4.93 1.82 -6.82
CA GLN A 357 -4.50 2.98 -6.04
C GLN A 357 -4.37 4.22 -6.91
N ASN A 358 -4.64 5.38 -6.33
CA ASN A 358 -4.39 6.66 -6.96
C ASN A 358 -3.10 7.32 -6.46
N TYR A 359 -2.76 7.16 -5.17
CA TYR A 359 -1.64 7.83 -4.51
C TYR A 359 -0.53 6.88 -4.05
N GLN A 360 0.73 7.30 -4.24
CA GLN A 360 1.92 6.62 -3.69
C GLN A 360 2.93 7.67 -3.19
N ALA A 361 3.28 7.60 -1.91
CA ALA A 361 4.38 8.38 -1.36
C ALA A 361 5.72 7.75 -1.74
N LEU A 362 6.63 8.53 -2.33
CA LEU A 362 7.94 8.05 -2.76
C LEU A 362 9.08 8.69 -1.96
N ASN A 363 9.05 10.03 -1.82
CA ASN A 363 9.90 10.76 -0.89
C ASN A 363 9.06 11.73 -0.06
N VAL A 364 8.91 11.40 1.23
CA VAL A 364 8.15 12.18 2.21
C VAL A 364 8.96 13.43 2.58
N ALA A 365 8.58 14.56 1.99
CA ALA A 365 9.24 15.84 2.21
C ALA A 365 8.26 16.99 1.96
N LYS A 366 8.70 18.20 2.28
CA LYS A 366 7.98 19.44 2.02
C LYS A 366 8.85 20.40 1.23
N SER A 367 8.23 21.19 0.35
CA SER A 367 8.95 22.15 -0.47
C SER A 367 8.05 23.28 -0.95
N TYR A 368 8.69 24.33 -1.43
CA TYR A 368 8.07 25.47 -2.08
C TYR A 368 8.58 25.57 -3.52
N GLY A 369 7.66 25.74 -4.48
CA GLY A 369 8.03 25.89 -5.89
C GLY A 369 6.85 26.26 -6.78
N TYR A 370 7.14 26.59 -8.04
CA TYR A 370 6.14 26.91 -9.05
C TYR A 370 5.57 25.63 -9.64
N LEU A 371 4.26 25.39 -9.48
CA LEU A 371 3.64 24.19 -10.02
C LEU A 371 3.54 24.27 -11.55
N ARG A 372 4.19 23.34 -12.25
CA ARG A 372 4.19 23.27 -13.72
C ARG A 372 3.72 21.91 -14.19
N LYS A 373 2.77 21.90 -15.12
CA LYS A 373 2.31 20.69 -15.80
C LYS A 373 3.07 20.56 -17.12
N ILE A 374 3.85 19.49 -17.27
CA ILE A 374 4.72 19.24 -18.41
C ILE A 374 4.48 17.80 -18.90
N ASP A 375 4.19 17.63 -20.19
CA ASP A 375 4.11 16.29 -20.78
C ASP A 375 5.47 15.59 -20.67
N PHE A 376 5.47 14.30 -20.31
CA PHE A 376 6.67 13.48 -20.14
C PHE A 376 7.63 13.58 -21.34
N GLU A 377 7.11 13.54 -22.57
CA GLU A 377 7.90 13.66 -23.81
C GLU A 377 8.64 15.00 -23.93
N LYS A 378 8.16 16.04 -23.24
CA LYS A 378 8.71 17.39 -23.31
C LYS A 378 9.70 17.71 -22.19
N ILE A 379 9.82 16.86 -21.17
CA ILE A 379 10.70 17.12 -20.01
C ILE A 379 12.13 17.49 -20.43
N THR A 380 12.67 16.84 -21.46
CA THR A 380 14.05 17.06 -21.93
C THR A 380 14.22 18.32 -22.81
N THR A 381 13.12 18.85 -23.33
CA THR A 381 13.11 19.99 -24.27
C THR A 381 12.60 21.28 -23.64
N GLU A 382 11.74 21.19 -22.63
CA GLU A 382 11.28 22.35 -21.88
C GLU A 382 12.34 22.89 -20.92
N SER A 383 12.30 24.21 -20.69
CA SER A 383 13.12 24.84 -19.65
C SER A 383 12.46 24.60 -18.31
N ILE A 384 13.07 23.73 -17.49
CA ILE A 384 12.68 23.42 -16.11
C ILE A 384 13.71 24.04 -15.17
N GLN A 385 13.25 24.70 -14.11
CA GLN A 385 14.08 25.41 -13.15
C GLN A 385 14.11 24.70 -11.79
N LYS A 386 15.15 24.97 -10.99
CA LYS A 386 15.33 24.37 -9.64
C LYS A 386 14.18 24.64 -8.65
N HIS A 387 13.40 25.70 -8.87
CA HIS A 387 12.25 26.06 -8.05
C HIS A 387 10.91 25.62 -8.67
N ASP A 388 10.92 24.81 -9.72
CA ASP A 388 9.69 24.24 -10.29
C ASP A 388 9.29 22.98 -9.52
N ILE A 389 7.99 22.81 -9.27
CA ILE A 389 7.39 21.52 -8.90
C ILE A 389 6.75 20.97 -10.17
N VAL A 390 7.28 19.84 -10.66
CA VAL A 390 6.89 19.30 -11.97
C VAL A 390 5.83 18.22 -11.80
N LEU A 391 4.69 18.44 -12.44
CA LEU A 391 3.63 17.45 -12.67
C LEU A 391 3.78 16.88 -14.08
N THR A 392 4.02 15.57 -14.20
CA THR A 392 4.25 14.88 -15.49
C THR A 392 3.44 13.59 -15.62
N ASN A 393 3.04 13.25 -16.85
CA ASN A 393 2.20 12.09 -17.19
C ASN A 393 2.99 10.80 -17.45
N GLY A 394 4.12 10.62 -16.77
CA GLY A 394 5.00 9.46 -16.87
C GLY A 394 6.23 9.66 -16.00
N VAL A 395 6.99 8.58 -15.75
CA VAL A 395 8.21 8.64 -14.92
C VAL A 395 9.43 9.07 -15.77
N PRO A 396 9.96 10.30 -15.63
CA PRO A 396 11.16 10.73 -16.36
C PRO A 396 12.34 9.80 -16.09
N ILE A 397 13.08 9.43 -17.14
CA ILE A 397 14.37 8.75 -16.98
C ILE A 397 15.39 9.71 -16.35
N ASP A 398 15.34 10.97 -16.76
CA ASP A 398 16.20 12.04 -16.29
C ASP A 398 15.33 13.29 -16.04
N ILE A 399 15.55 13.94 -14.91
CA ILE A 399 14.88 15.19 -14.54
C ILE A 399 15.91 16.13 -13.94
N PRO A 400 15.99 17.40 -14.42
CA PRO A 400 16.87 18.39 -13.82
C PRO A 400 16.50 18.62 -12.33
N VAL A 401 17.32 19.39 -11.65
CA VAL A 401 17.02 19.84 -10.28
C VAL A 401 15.64 20.51 -10.30
N VAL A 402 14.75 20.05 -9.43
CA VAL A 402 13.38 20.54 -9.25
C VAL A 402 13.06 20.59 -7.76
N ALA A 403 12.12 21.46 -7.37
CA ALA A 403 11.65 21.60 -6.00
C ALA A 403 10.70 20.47 -5.57
N GLY A 404 10.17 19.69 -6.52
CA GLY A 404 9.33 18.52 -6.25
C GLY A 404 8.87 17.84 -7.55
N LEU A 405 8.45 16.58 -7.44
CA LEU A 405 7.99 15.77 -8.56
C LEU A 405 6.64 15.09 -8.25
N ILE A 406 5.71 15.19 -9.19
CA ILE A 406 4.42 14.50 -9.18
C ILE A 406 4.30 13.73 -10.50
N THR A 407 4.28 12.40 -10.46
CA THR A 407 4.12 11.55 -11.66
C THR A 407 2.74 10.91 -11.68
N THR A 408 2.11 10.74 -12.85
CA THR A 408 0.86 9.97 -12.96
C THR A 408 1.07 8.46 -12.97
N GLU A 409 2.32 8.03 -12.95
CA GLU A 409 2.72 6.64 -12.85
C GLU A 409 3.42 6.42 -11.51
N PHE A 410 3.22 5.26 -10.91
CA PHE A 410 3.91 4.85 -9.69
C PHE A 410 5.37 4.51 -10.02
N GLN A 411 6.23 4.77 -9.06
CA GLN A 411 7.66 4.54 -9.19
C GLN A 411 8.05 3.44 -8.21
N THR A 412 9.15 2.75 -8.49
CA THR A 412 9.79 1.95 -7.45
C THR A 412 10.53 2.89 -6.50
N PRO A 413 10.66 2.55 -5.19
CA PRO A 413 11.47 3.34 -4.25
C PRO A 413 12.91 3.57 -4.72
N LEU A 414 13.42 2.70 -5.60
CA LEU A 414 14.78 2.69 -6.15
C LEU A 414 14.88 3.32 -7.54
N SER A 415 13.81 3.87 -8.09
CA SER A 415 13.88 4.61 -9.34
C SER A 415 14.87 5.77 -9.22
N HIS A 416 15.62 6.06 -10.30
CA HIS A 416 16.65 7.10 -10.29
C HIS A 416 16.10 8.47 -9.85
N VAL A 417 14.89 8.81 -10.29
CA VAL A 417 14.21 10.05 -9.91
C VAL A 417 13.85 10.10 -8.41
N ASN A 418 13.52 8.97 -7.80
CA ASN A 418 13.24 8.94 -6.37
C ASN A 418 14.52 9.08 -5.53
N VAL A 419 15.61 8.43 -5.96
CA VAL A 419 16.93 8.59 -5.32
C VAL A 419 17.41 10.04 -5.41
N LEU A 420 17.27 10.68 -6.58
CA LEU A 420 17.57 12.11 -6.75
C LEU A 420 16.71 12.98 -5.83
N SER A 421 15.44 12.64 -5.65
CA SER A 421 14.54 13.37 -4.75
C SER A 421 14.97 13.26 -3.28
N HIS A 422 15.42 12.08 -2.84
CA HIS A 422 15.99 11.89 -1.50
C HIS A 422 17.27 12.71 -1.31
N ASN A 423 18.19 12.68 -2.28
CA ASN A 423 19.44 13.45 -2.23
C ASN A 423 19.20 14.95 -2.11
N ARG A 424 18.19 15.47 -2.83
CA ARG A 424 17.83 16.89 -2.83
C ARG A 424 16.95 17.29 -1.64
N GLY A 425 16.39 16.32 -0.92
CA GLY A 425 15.40 16.56 0.14
C GLY A 425 14.06 17.08 -0.38
N THR A 426 13.69 16.75 -1.62
CA THR A 426 12.51 17.30 -2.32
C THR A 426 11.37 16.29 -2.40
N PRO A 427 10.09 16.70 -2.25
CA PRO A 427 8.94 15.81 -2.33
C PRO A 427 8.85 15.08 -3.66
N ASN A 428 8.54 13.78 -3.60
CA ASN A 428 8.25 12.94 -4.77
C ASN A 428 7.03 12.07 -4.48
N MET A 429 6.04 12.04 -5.38
CA MET A 429 4.85 11.22 -5.25
C MET A 429 4.30 10.74 -6.60
N GLY A 430 3.68 9.57 -6.59
CA GLY A 430 2.80 9.10 -7.66
C GLY A 430 1.36 9.53 -7.38
N LEU A 431 0.68 10.11 -8.38
CA LEU A 431 -0.72 10.52 -8.33
C LEU A 431 -1.37 10.30 -9.70
N ARG A 432 -2.07 9.18 -9.88
CA ARG A 432 -2.53 8.72 -11.21
C ARG A 432 -3.50 9.67 -11.88
N ASP A 433 -4.41 10.25 -11.11
CA ASP A 433 -5.34 11.29 -11.60
C ASP A 433 -4.68 12.68 -11.72
N GLY A 434 -3.38 12.83 -11.42
CA GLY A 434 -2.70 14.11 -11.28
C GLY A 434 -2.86 15.03 -12.48
N PHE A 435 -2.92 14.50 -13.71
CA PHE A 435 -3.12 15.31 -14.93
C PHE A 435 -4.55 15.83 -15.09
N GLN A 436 -5.52 15.21 -14.44
CA GLN A 436 -6.94 15.57 -14.46
C GLN A 436 -7.42 16.12 -13.11
N ASN A 437 -6.51 16.26 -12.14
CA ASN A 437 -6.85 16.61 -10.77
C ASN A 437 -7.24 18.10 -10.65
N PRO A 438 -8.50 18.43 -10.32
CA PRO A 438 -8.97 19.82 -10.31
C PRO A 438 -8.26 20.71 -9.27
N LYS A 439 -7.77 20.12 -8.18
CA LYS A 439 -7.03 20.85 -7.13
C LYS A 439 -5.68 21.29 -7.67
N LEU A 440 -4.95 20.43 -8.39
CA LEU A 440 -3.70 20.79 -9.03
C LEU A 440 -3.91 21.80 -10.16
N ASP A 441 -4.96 21.63 -10.96
CA ASP A 441 -5.31 22.55 -12.06
C ASP A 441 -5.54 23.98 -11.58
N SER A 442 -6.20 24.14 -10.42
CA SER A 442 -6.44 25.45 -9.81
C SER A 442 -5.18 26.20 -9.35
N LEU A 443 -4.04 25.48 -9.22
CA LEU A 443 -2.78 26.00 -8.72
C LEU A 443 -1.68 26.08 -9.79
N LEU A 444 -1.99 25.74 -11.05
CA LEU A 444 -1.00 25.76 -12.13
C LEU A 444 -0.37 27.15 -12.33
N ASN A 445 0.95 27.14 -12.55
CA ASN A 445 1.80 28.32 -12.71
C ASN A 445 1.85 29.25 -11.48
N GLN A 446 1.35 28.80 -10.32
CA GLN A 446 1.45 29.53 -9.07
C GLN A 446 2.59 28.97 -8.22
N LEU A 447 3.13 29.82 -7.35
CA LEU A 447 3.99 29.38 -6.26
C LEU A 447 3.14 28.63 -5.23
N VAL A 448 3.55 27.40 -4.91
CA VAL A 448 2.82 26.50 -4.02
C VAL A 448 3.73 25.96 -2.92
N TYR A 449 3.11 25.61 -1.80
CA TYR A 449 3.67 24.71 -0.80
C TYR A 449 3.15 23.31 -1.09
N LEU A 450 4.05 22.33 -1.22
CA LEU A 450 3.74 20.91 -1.35
C LEU A 450 4.32 20.15 -0.17
N GLU A 451 3.50 19.31 0.44
CA GLU A 451 3.88 18.35 1.48
C GLU A 451 3.40 16.96 1.08
N VAL A 452 4.34 16.06 0.84
CA VAL A 452 4.10 14.64 0.59
C VAL A 452 4.18 13.92 1.92
N SER A 453 3.09 13.29 2.33
CA SER A 453 3.00 12.47 3.55
C SER A 453 2.84 10.99 3.19
N ARG A 454 2.95 10.10 4.18
CA ARG A 454 2.98 8.64 3.94
C ARG A 454 1.74 8.12 3.20
N ASP A 455 0.56 8.63 3.52
CA ASP A 455 -0.74 8.14 3.02
C ASP A 455 -1.54 9.21 2.27
N SER A 456 -1.01 10.43 2.17
CA SER A 456 -1.72 11.59 1.63
C SER A 456 -0.75 12.69 1.22
N PHE A 457 -1.25 13.74 0.56
CA PHE A 457 -0.47 14.94 0.27
C PHE A 457 -1.29 16.21 0.55
N TYR A 458 -0.59 17.28 0.87
CA TYR A 458 -1.15 18.61 1.06
C TYR A 458 -0.50 19.60 0.10
N ILE A 459 -1.32 20.38 -0.59
CA ILE A 459 -0.87 21.41 -1.52
C ILE A 459 -1.75 22.65 -1.40
N ARG A 460 -1.12 23.83 -1.38
CA ARG A 460 -1.77 25.15 -1.32
C ARG A 460 -0.91 26.20 -2.03
N SER A 461 -1.51 27.34 -2.38
CA SER A 461 -0.75 28.52 -2.80
C SER A 461 0.16 29.03 -1.66
N ALA A 462 1.31 29.59 -2.02
CA ALA A 462 2.31 30.13 -1.10
C ALA A 462 2.84 31.50 -1.57
N THR A 463 3.40 32.24 -0.63
CA THR A 463 4.02 33.56 -0.88
C THR A 463 5.50 33.42 -1.19
N ILE A 464 6.06 34.39 -1.93
CA ILE A 464 7.50 34.43 -2.23
C ILE A 464 8.35 34.57 -0.98
N GLU A 465 7.81 35.20 0.07
CA GLU A 465 8.49 35.37 1.35
C GLU A 465 8.66 34.03 2.09
N GLU A 466 7.59 33.24 2.21
CA GLU A 466 7.66 31.87 2.75
C GLU A 466 8.68 31.02 1.97
N ALA A 467 8.60 31.05 0.64
CA ALA A 467 9.48 30.27 -0.22
C ALA A 467 10.94 30.69 -0.12
N THR A 468 11.22 32.00 -0.07
CA THR A 468 12.60 32.53 0.05
C THR A 468 13.23 32.15 1.38
N ILE A 469 12.48 32.20 2.48
CA ILE A 469 12.96 31.75 3.80
C ILE A 469 13.33 30.26 3.73
N PHE A 470 12.46 29.44 3.12
CA PHE A 470 12.72 28.02 2.97
C PHE A 470 13.96 27.75 2.10
N TRP A 471 14.03 28.29 0.87
CA TRP A 471 15.16 28.08 -0.04
C TRP A 471 16.50 28.48 0.58
N ASN A 472 16.56 29.63 1.27
CA ASN A 472 17.79 30.08 1.93
C ASN A 472 18.27 29.14 3.06
N SER A 473 17.38 28.33 3.62
CA SER A 473 17.70 27.39 4.70
C SER A 473 18.11 26.00 4.22
N ILE A 474 17.67 25.60 3.02
CA ILE A 474 17.92 24.24 2.50
C ILE A 474 18.92 24.18 1.35
N GLU A 475 19.10 25.27 0.59
CA GLU A 475 19.94 25.23 -0.61
C GLU A 475 21.44 25.15 -0.26
N PRO A 476 22.21 24.27 -0.91
CA PRO A 476 23.66 24.21 -0.73
C PRO A 476 24.33 25.53 -1.10
N SER A 477 25.14 26.06 -0.17
CA SER A 477 25.84 27.34 -0.34
C SER A 477 27.36 27.23 -0.30
N ASN A 478 27.91 26.17 0.32
CA ASN A 478 29.35 26.00 0.47
C ASN A 478 29.95 25.23 -0.71
N PRO A 479 31.01 25.74 -1.36
CA PRO A 479 31.67 25.02 -2.44
C PRO A 479 32.38 23.76 -1.95
N ILE A 480 32.24 22.66 -2.69
CA ILE A 480 32.88 21.38 -2.42
C ILE A 480 33.99 21.16 -3.45
N THR A 481 35.23 20.99 -2.99
CA THR A 481 36.36 20.62 -3.85
C THR A 481 36.77 19.18 -3.56
N LEU A 482 36.75 18.33 -4.58
CA LEU A 482 37.00 16.90 -4.45
C LEU A 482 38.47 16.56 -4.62
N GLU A 483 38.96 15.60 -3.84
CA GLU A 483 40.31 15.05 -4.04
C GLU A 483 40.36 14.22 -5.33
N LYS A 484 41.45 14.38 -6.09
CA LYS A 484 41.79 13.50 -7.22
C LYS A 484 43.30 13.24 -7.25
N ASP A 485 43.66 11.96 -7.33
CA ASP A 485 45.01 11.49 -7.62
C ASP A 485 45.13 11.27 -9.12
N THR A 486 46.00 12.06 -9.74
CA THR A 486 46.25 12.03 -11.18
C THR A 486 47.66 11.51 -11.48
N TYR A 487 48.26 10.74 -10.56
CA TYR A 487 49.60 10.16 -10.68
C TYR A 487 49.59 8.63 -10.72
N SER A 488 48.59 7.98 -10.12
CA SER A 488 48.47 6.51 -10.10
C SER A 488 48.28 5.93 -11.51
N ARG A 489 49.28 5.19 -12.01
CA ARG A 489 49.31 4.58 -13.36
C ARG A 489 49.01 3.08 -13.30
N GLY A 490 48.78 2.49 -14.47
CA GLY A 490 48.44 1.07 -14.63
C GLY A 490 46.97 0.79 -14.33
N LEU A 491 46.56 -0.46 -14.48
CA LEU A 491 45.24 -0.92 -14.04
C LEU A 491 45.29 -1.22 -12.54
N ILE A 492 44.22 -0.88 -11.83
CA ILE A 492 44.12 -1.09 -10.38
C ILE A 492 43.44 -2.42 -10.12
N ASP A 493 44.12 -3.24 -9.33
CA ASP A 493 43.63 -4.50 -8.77
C ASP A 493 42.67 -4.22 -7.61
N LEU A 494 41.38 -4.50 -7.83
CA LEU A 494 40.33 -4.17 -6.86
C LEU A 494 40.38 -5.05 -5.61
N GLU A 495 41.04 -6.21 -5.65
CA GLU A 495 41.22 -7.05 -4.46
C GLU A 495 42.15 -6.40 -3.43
N LYS A 496 42.98 -5.45 -3.87
CA LYS A 496 43.91 -4.67 -3.04
C LYS A 496 43.47 -3.23 -2.81
N ALA A 497 42.45 -2.77 -3.53
CA ALA A 497 41.90 -1.43 -3.40
C ALA A 497 40.97 -1.32 -2.19
N SER A 498 40.53 -0.10 -1.88
CA SER A 498 39.65 0.18 -0.75
C SER A 498 38.81 1.43 -0.97
N ILE A 499 37.90 1.71 -0.03
CA ILE A 499 37.17 2.99 0.02
C ILE A 499 38.12 4.21 0.05
N ASN A 500 39.35 4.08 0.56
CA ASN A 500 40.33 5.17 0.57
C ASN A 500 40.89 5.51 -0.82
N ASP A 501 40.61 4.68 -1.82
CA ASP A 501 41.04 4.87 -3.20
C ASP A 501 40.00 5.61 -4.06
N ILE A 502 38.91 6.15 -3.49
CA ILE A 502 37.92 6.98 -4.22
C ILE A 502 38.61 8.09 -5.02
N LYS A 503 39.62 8.75 -4.44
CA LYS A 503 40.37 9.79 -5.16
C LYS A 503 41.19 9.29 -6.34
N LYS A 504 41.38 7.99 -6.49
CA LYS A 504 42.15 7.36 -7.59
C LYS A 504 41.24 6.74 -8.64
N ILE A 505 40.18 6.05 -8.20
CA ILE A 505 39.33 5.19 -9.04
C ILE A 505 37.84 5.50 -8.95
N GLY A 506 37.43 6.46 -8.11
CA GLY A 506 36.04 6.88 -7.91
C GLY A 506 35.22 5.98 -6.99
N GLY A 507 34.00 6.44 -6.69
CA GLY A 507 33.06 5.83 -5.74
C GLY A 507 32.71 4.37 -6.06
N LYS A 508 32.16 4.12 -7.26
CA LYS A 508 31.70 2.77 -7.65
C LYS A 508 32.80 1.71 -7.58
N ALA A 509 33.98 2.00 -8.11
CA ALA A 509 35.10 1.05 -8.13
C ALA A 509 35.64 0.79 -6.70
N ALA A 510 35.71 1.84 -5.87
CA ALA A 510 36.14 1.72 -4.48
C ALA A 510 35.11 0.92 -3.64
N ASN A 511 33.81 1.17 -3.84
CA ASN A 511 32.73 0.39 -3.22
C ASN A 511 32.74 -1.07 -3.68
N PHE A 512 33.03 -1.34 -4.96
CA PHE A 512 33.19 -2.70 -5.47
C PHE A 512 34.35 -3.44 -4.79
N ALA A 513 35.48 -2.76 -4.55
CA ALA A 513 36.60 -3.34 -3.80
C ALA A 513 36.20 -3.72 -2.36
N GLU A 514 35.35 -2.91 -1.71
CA GLU A 514 34.82 -3.22 -0.38
C GLU A 514 33.85 -4.40 -0.38
N LEU A 515 33.07 -4.62 -1.46
CA LEU A 515 32.28 -5.84 -1.61
C LEU A 515 33.15 -7.09 -1.57
N TYR A 516 34.26 -7.12 -2.32
CA TYR A 516 35.19 -8.26 -2.30
C TYR A 516 35.69 -8.55 -0.89
N LYS A 517 36.07 -7.51 -0.14
CA LYS A 517 36.55 -7.65 1.24
C LYS A 517 35.48 -8.16 2.19
N ALA A 518 34.23 -7.73 2.03
CA ALA A 518 33.12 -8.18 2.88
C ALA A 518 33.02 -9.71 2.88
N PHE A 519 33.03 -10.34 1.71
CA PHE A 519 32.95 -11.81 1.59
C PHE A 519 34.28 -12.50 1.93
N ASN A 520 35.42 -11.95 1.49
CA ASN A 520 36.72 -12.54 1.80
C ASN A 520 36.99 -12.58 3.32
N SER A 521 36.53 -11.58 4.07
CA SER A 521 36.65 -11.56 5.53
C SER A 521 35.87 -12.70 6.22
N MET A 522 34.86 -13.24 5.54
CA MET A 522 34.06 -14.39 5.97
C MET A 522 34.58 -15.73 5.41
N ASN A 523 35.71 -15.74 4.71
CA ASN A 523 36.22 -16.88 3.92
C ASN A 523 35.20 -17.41 2.90
N MET A 524 34.38 -16.53 2.33
CA MET A 524 33.41 -16.85 1.30
C MET A 524 33.90 -16.33 -0.05
N GLU A 525 33.60 -17.08 -1.11
CA GLU A 525 33.76 -16.57 -2.48
C GLU A 525 32.81 -15.40 -2.69
N ALA A 526 33.36 -14.25 -3.10
CA ALA A 526 32.54 -13.08 -3.36
C ALA A 526 31.68 -13.30 -4.61
N PRO A 527 30.35 -13.13 -4.54
CA PRO A 527 29.45 -13.28 -5.69
C PRO A 527 29.56 -12.08 -6.64
N LEU A 528 30.75 -11.79 -7.16
CA LEU A 528 31.04 -10.61 -7.97
C LEU A 528 31.16 -10.98 -9.45
N PRO A 529 30.78 -10.08 -10.38
CA PRO A 529 31.03 -10.24 -11.81
C PRO A 529 32.51 -10.49 -12.07
N GLU A 530 32.86 -11.43 -12.94
CA GLU A 530 34.23 -11.88 -13.16
C GLU A 530 35.13 -10.87 -13.91
N ASN A 531 36.45 -11.09 -13.80
CA ASN A 531 37.53 -10.33 -14.46
C ASN A 531 37.40 -8.81 -14.28
N TYR A 532 37.24 -8.39 -13.02
CA TYR A 532 37.08 -7.01 -12.63
C TYR A 532 38.41 -6.29 -12.39
N PHE A 533 38.47 -5.01 -12.74
CA PHE A 533 39.60 -4.10 -12.45
C PHE A 533 39.15 -2.64 -12.61
N ALA A 534 39.99 -1.69 -12.19
CA ALA A 534 39.71 -0.27 -12.41
C ALA A 534 40.76 0.44 -13.26
N ILE A 535 40.29 1.38 -14.08
CA ILE A 535 41.12 2.37 -14.79
C ILE A 535 41.16 3.64 -13.94
N PRO A 536 42.34 4.09 -13.46
CA PRO A 536 42.45 5.24 -12.57
C PRO A 536 42.33 6.59 -13.30
N PHE A 537 42.08 7.66 -12.53
CA PHE A 537 41.89 9.03 -13.02
C PHE A 537 43.08 9.60 -13.81
N TYR A 538 44.28 9.06 -13.61
CA TYR A 538 45.48 9.43 -14.36
C TYR A 538 45.22 9.48 -15.87
N TYR A 539 44.57 8.45 -16.42
CA TYR A 539 44.37 8.36 -17.86
C TYR A 539 43.34 9.35 -18.38
N TYR A 540 42.29 9.63 -17.61
CA TYR A 540 41.31 10.66 -17.92
C TYR A 540 41.99 12.05 -17.93
N GLN A 541 42.74 12.38 -16.89
CA GLN A 541 43.43 13.67 -16.77
C GLN A 541 44.46 13.85 -17.89
N SER A 542 45.27 12.83 -18.16
CA SER A 542 46.26 12.82 -19.24
C SER A 542 45.61 13.03 -20.62
N HIS A 543 44.45 12.43 -20.87
CA HIS A 543 43.69 12.63 -22.11
C HIS A 543 43.24 14.09 -22.27
N LEU A 544 42.70 14.70 -21.20
CA LEU A 544 42.29 16.10 -21.25
C LEU A 544 43.47 17.06 -21.49
N GLU A 545 44.60 16.81 -20.85
CA GLU A 545 45.80 17.65 -20.97
C GLU A 545 46.42 17.54 -22.36
N LYS A 546 46.61 16.31 -22.86
CA LYS A 546 47.22 16.04 -24.17
C LYS A 546 46.48 16.73 -25.32
N TYR A 547 45.16 16.81 -25.23
CA TYR A 547 44.31 17.41 -26.28
C TYR A 547 43.83 18.83 -25.95
N GLY A 548 44.37 19.47 -24.90
CA GLY A 548 44.04 20.85 -24.54
C GLY A 548 42.59 21.05 -24.05
N LEU A 549 41.88 19.98 -23.70
CA LEU A 549 40.49 20.01 -23.26
C LEU A 549 40.35 20.61 -21.85
N GLN A 550 41.39 20.50 -21.01
CA GLN A 550 41.42 21.15 -19.70
C GLN A 550 41.28 22.68 -19.81
N THR A 551 41.97 23.28 -20.79
CA THR A 551 41.86 24.72 -21.07
C THR A 551 40.47 25.07 -21.56
N PHE A 552 39.91 24.27 -22.48
CA PHE A 552 38.55 24.46 -22.97
C PHE A 552 37.51 24.41 -21.85
N ILE A 553 37.64 23.47 -20.90
CA ILE A 553 36.79 23.39 -19.70
C ILE A 553 36.89 24.67 -18.85
N ALA A 554 38.11 25.16 -18.60
CA ALA A 554 38.33 26.36 -17.81
C ALA A 554 37.71 27.62 -18.47
N GLU A 555 37.87 27.77 -19.78
CA GLU A 555 37.28 28.87 -20.54
C GLU A 555 35.75 28.78 -20.58
N MET A 556 35.21 27.56 -20.74
CA MET A 556 33.78 27.29 -20.77
C MET A 556 33.10 27.67 -19.46
N ILE A 557 33.65 27.25 -18.31
CA ILE A 557 33.06 27.52 -16.99
C ILE A 557 33.12 29.01 -16.63
N ASN A 558 34.17 29.72 -17.05
CA ASN A 558 34.32 31.16 -16.81
C ASN A 558 33.49 32.04 -17.76
N ASN A 559 32.75 31.44 -18.71
CA ASN A 559 31.94 32.18 -19.66
C ASN A 559 30.57 32.56 -19.05
N ASN A 560 30.25 33.84 -19.01
CA ASN A 560 28.97 34.34 -18.47
C ASN A 560 27.74 33.81 -19.22
N ASP A 561 27.82 33.64 -20.54
CA ASP A 561 26.72 33.09 -21.33
C ASP A 561 26.50 31.61 -21.03
N PHE A 562 27.56 30.87 -20.71
CA PHE A 562 27.45 29.47 -20.29
C PHE A 562 26.69 29.34 -18.95
N ASN A 563 26.94 30.27 -18.03
CA ASN A 563 26.30 30.25 -16.71
C ASN A 563 24.85 30.77 -16.72
N SER A 564 24.50 31.64 -17.68
CA SER A 564 23.19 32.30 -17.73
C SER A 564 22.23 31.75 -18.80
N ASN A 565 22.72 31.00 -19.80
CA ASN A 565 21.90 30.52 -20.91
C ASN A 565 21.97 28.98 -21.07
N THR A 566 20.85 28.31 -20.80
CA THR A 566 20.70 26.85 -20.88
C THR A 566 21.08 26.27 -22.24
N GLU A 567 20.71 26.90 -23.35
CA GLU A 567 21.01 26.40 -24.70
C GLU A 567 22.50 26.53 -25.04
N VAL A 568 23.14 27.61 -24.60
CA VAL A 568 24.59 27.78 -24.71
C VAL A 568 25.30 26.72 -23.87
N LYS A 569 24.84 26.48 -22.65
CA LYS A 569 25.37 25.45 -21.74
C LYS A 569 25.30 24.06 -22.37
N LYS A 570 24.12 23.62 -22.82
CA LYS A 570 23.90 22.32 -23.49
C LYS A 570 24.83 22.16 -24.70
N ARG A 571 24.91 23.18 -25.56
CA ARG A 571 25.76 23.15 -26.76
C ARG A 571 27.26 23.04 -26.44
N LEU A 572 27.76 23.78 -25.45
CA LEU A 572 29.17 23.76 -25.08
C LEU A 572 29.56 22.46 -24.37
N LEU A 573 28.70 21.93 -23.49
CA LEU A 573 28.89 20.60 -22.90
C LEU A 573 28.91 19.51 -23.98
N LYS A 574 27.98 19.54 -24.93
CA LYS A 574 27.98 18.58 -26.05
C LYS A 574 29.27 18.67 -26.88
N LYS A 575 29.76 19.89 -27.14
CA LYS A 575 31.04 20.08 -27.83
C LYS A 575 32.22 19.49 -27.04
N LEU A 576 32.24 19.62 -25.72
CA LEU A 576 33.26 18.99 -24.87
C LEU A 576 33.20 17.46 -24.97
N GLN A 577 32.01 16.87 -24.85
CA GLN A 577 31.80 15.43 -24.98
C GLN A 577 32.31 14.91 -26.33
N ASP A 578 31.93 15.56 -27.43
CA ASP A 578 32.35 15.18 -28.78
C ASP A 578 33.87 15.30 -28.93
N SER A 579 34.48 16.32 -28.31
CA SER A 579 35.94 16.51 -28.33
C SER A 579 36.67 15.39 -27.57
N ILE A 580 36.13 14.93 -26.43
CA ILE A 580 36.67 13.77 -25.69
C ILE A 580 36.59 12.50 -26.55
N ILE A 581 35.44 12.25 -27.18
CA ILE A 581 35.17 11.04 -27.98
C ILE A 581 36.02 10.98 -29.24
N ASN A 582 36.15 12.11 -29.95
CA ASN A 582 36.87 12.18 -31.22
C ASN A 582 38.39 12.21 -31.06
N SER A 583 38.89 12.47 -29.84
CA SER A 583 40.32 12.43 -29.54
C SER A 583 40.82 10.97 -29.44
N PRO A 584 41.97 10.61 -30.05
CA PRO A 584 42.50 9.25 -29.98
C PRO A 584 42.81 8.80 -28.54
N LEU A 585 42.43 7.58 -28.18
CA LEU A 585 42.81 6.99 -26.90
C LEU A 585 44.31 6.69 -26.87
N ASP A 586 44.93 6.82 -25.69
CA ASP A 586 46.31 6.41 -25.50
C ASP A 586 46.51 4.91 -25.80
N THR A 587 47.46 4.61 -26.69
CA THR A 587 47.68 3.23 -27.17
C THR A 587 48.23 2.31 -26.09
N TYR A 588 48.99 2.86 -25.14
CA TYR A 588 49.49 2.09 -24.00
C TYR A 588 48.34 1.69 -23.06
N LEU A 589 47.41 2.60 -22.76
CA LEU A 589 46.19 2.23 -22.02
C LEU A 589 45.37 1.17 -22.76
N LEU A 590 45.16 1.33 -24.06
CA LEU A 590 44.36 0.37 -24.84
C LEU A 590 44.98 -1.04 -24.80
N ASP A 591 46.30 -1.15 -24.92
CA ASP A 591 47.04 -2.41 -24.83
C ASP A 591 46.92 -3.04 -23.43
N LEU A 592 47.08 -2.24 -22.37
CA LEU A 592 46.90 -2.71 -20.98
C LEU A 592 45.51 -3.28 -20.75
N VAL A 593 44.47 -2.54 -21.15
CA VAL A 593 43.08 -2.96 -20.97
C VAL A 593 42.82 -4.23 -21.78
N THR A 594 43.15 -4.23 -23.07
CA THR A 594 42.90 -5.39 -23.96
C THR A 594 43.62 -6.64 -23.46
N THR A 595 44.87 -6.51 -23.01
CA THR A 595 45.64 -7.61 -22.40
C THR A 595 44.97 -8.15 -21.14
N GLN A 596 44.43 -7.28 -20.28
CA GLN A 596 43.70 -7.69 -19.08
C GLN A 596 42.38 -8.40 -19.44
N LEU A 597 41.63 -7.91 -20.43
CA LEU A 597 40.39 -8.53 -20.89
C LEU A 597 40.63 -9.95 -21.43
N LEU A 598 41.73 -10.16 -22.16
CA LEU A 598 42.10 -11.45 -22.75
C LEU A 598 42.52 -12.53 -21.74
N LYS A 599 42.68 -12.19 -20.45
CA LYS A 599 42.98 -13.17 -19.39
C LYS A 599 41.84 -14.15 -19.15
N ASP A 600 40.59 -13.75 -19.39
CA ASP A 600 39.43 -14.62 -19.28
C ASP A 600 38.74 -14.80 -20.64
N LYS A 601 39.07 -15.92 -21.30
CA LYS A 601 38.59 -16.23 -22.65
C LYS A 601 37.12 -16.63 -22.71
N ARG A 602 36.45 -16.77 -21.56
CA ARG A 602 34.99 -17.03 -21.52
C ARG A 602 34.20 -15.83 -21.99
N PHE A 603 34.77 -14.62 -21.93
CA PHE A 603 34.07 -13.38 -22.20
C PHE A 603 34.75 -12.58 -23.31
N SER A 604 33.97 -12.13 -24.28
CA SER A 604 34.40 -11.21 -25.34
C SER A 604 33.86 -9.78 -25.14
N ALA A 605 32.96 -9.58 -24.17
CA ALA A 605 32.25 -8.34 -23.93
C ALA A 605 32.32 -7.93 -22.45
N TYR A 606 32.65 -6.67 -22.21
CA TYR A 606 32.88 -6.12 -20.88
C TYR A 606 32.12 -4.82 -20.68
N ARG A 607 31.60 -4.60 -19.48
CA ARG A 607 30.92 -3.37 -19.09
C ARG A 607 31.94 -2.41 -18.46
N PHE A 608 32.06 -1.23 -19.06
CA PHE A 608 32.84 -0.10 -18.57
C PHE A 608 31.90 0.84 -17.83
N ARG A 609 31.95 0.81 -16.50
CA ARG A 609 31.09 1.58 -15.60
C ARG A 609 31.80 2.85 -15.14
N SER A 610 31.12 3.98 -15.27
CA SER A 610 31.57 5.27 -14.75
C SER A 610 31.81 5.19 -13.24
N SER A 611 32.99 5.60 -12.78
CA SER A 611 33.33 5.67 -11.36
C SER A 611 34.04 6.98 -11.09
N THR A 612 33.29 8.01 -10.70
CA THR A 612 33.83 9.37 -10.46
C THR A 612 34.09 9.61 -8.96
N ASN A 613 34.91 10.62 -8.64
CA ASN A 613 35.02 11.14 -7.27
C ASN A 613 33.85 12.04 -6.87
N ALA A 614 32.96 12.37 -7.80
CA ALA A 614 31.70 13.07 -7.59
C ALA A 614 30.51 12.09 -7.66
N GLU A 615 30.62 10.95 -6.97
CA GLU A 615 29.59 9.92 -6.86
C GLU A 615 29.82 9.15 -5.56
N ASP A 616 28.73 8.72 -4.92
CA ASP A 616 28.72 7.98 -3.66
C ASP A 616 29.49 8.69 -2.52
N ILE A 617 29.46 10.03 -2.50
CA ILE A 617 30.01 10.86 -1.42
C ILE A 617 28.88 11.29 -0.47
N GLU A 618 29.22 11.59 0.78
CA GLU A 618 28.24 12.04 1.77
C GLU A 618 27.50 13.29 1.28
N GLY A 619 26.16 13.21 1.24
CA GLY A 619 25.28 14.29 0.76
C GLY A 619 25.15 14.42 -0.77
N PHE A 620 25.82 13.59 -1.58
CA PHE A 620 25.66 13.58 -3.04
C PHE A 620 25.81 12.17 -3.63
N ASN A 621 24.69 11.59 -4.08
CA ASN A 621 24.67 10.35 -4.85
C ASN A 621 24.41 10.65 -6.34
N GLY A 622 25.31 10.15 -7.20
CA GLY A 622 25.28 10.38 -8.65
C GLY A 622 24.43 9.38 -9.44
N ALA A 623 23.45 8.74 -8.80
CA ALA A 623 22.59 7.74 -9.41
C ALA A 623 21.94 8.28 -10.71
N GLY A 624 22.09 7.53 -11.80
CA GLY A 624 21.53 7.90 -13.11
C GLY A 624 22.25 9.03 -13.85
N LEU A 625 23.24 9.72 -13.26
CA LEU A 625 23.87 10.89 -13.90
C LEU A 625 24.93 10.55 -14.95
N TYR A 626 25.61 9.42 -14.77
CA TYR A 626 26.74 8.99 -15.58
C TYR A 626 26.42 7.70 -16.33
N GLU A 627 27.02 7.54 -17.51
CA GLU A 627 26.70 6.43 -18.40
C GLU A 627 27.75 5.33 -18.34
N SER A 628 27.29 4.09 -18.51
CA SER A 628 28.14 2.91 -18.59
C SER A 628 27.99 2.26 -19.97
N PHE A 629 29.10 1.89 -20.61
CA PHE A 629 29.11 1.38 -21.98
C PHE A 629 29.68 -0.04 -22.05
N THR A 630 29.21 -0.84 -23.01
CA THR A 630 29.81 -2.15 -23.30
C THR A 630 30.89 -2.00 -24.36
N GLY A 631 32.08 -2.51 -24.08
CA GLY A 631 33.18 -2.66 -25.03
C GLY A 631 33.42 -4.14 -25.31
N LYS A 632 33.70 -4.47 -26.57
CA LYS A 632 33.93 -5.83 -27.05
C LYS A 632 35.33 -5.95 -27.65
N ILE A 633 35.98 -7.07 -27.39
CA ILE A 633 37.30 -7.40 -27.95
C ILE A 633 37.13 -7.66 -29.45
N ASP A 634 38.00 -7.07 -30.28
CA ASP A 634 38.03 -7.23 -31.75
C ASP A 634 36.71 -6.90 -32.48
N ASP A 635 35.90 -5.99 -31.92
CA ASP A 635 34.61 -5.56 -32.48
C ASP A 635 34.67 -4.15 -33.04
N ASN A 636 34.14 -3.95 -34.26
CA ASN A 636 34.17 -2.65 -34.94
C ASN A 636 33.03 -1.71 -34.50
N GLU A 637 31.91 -2.23 -33.99
CA GLU A 637 30.74 -1.44 -33.60
C GLU A 637 30.84 -0.93 -32.16
N LYS A 638 31.36 -1.78 -31.27
CA LYS A 638 31.53 -1.50 -29.84
C LYS A 638 32.99 -1.71 -29.40
N PRO A 639 33.98 -1.03 -30.02
CA PRO A 639 35.38 -1.22 -29.64
C PRO A 639 35.65 -0.70 -28.23
N VAL A 640 36.65 -1.30 -27.58
CA VAL A 640 37.07 -1.00 -26.20
C VAL A 640 37.45 0.48 -26.01
N ASP A 641 38.14 1.08 -26.97
CA ASP A 641 38.57 2.47 -26.87
C ASP A 641 37.39 3.45 -26.84
N MET A 642 36.36 3.16 -27.64
CA MET A 642 35.13 3.95 -27.72
C MET A 642 34.34 3.86 -26.41
N ALA A 643 34.27 2.67 -25.79
CA ALA A 643 33.62 2.51 -24.49
C ALA A 643 34.28 3.39 -23.42
N ILE A 644 35.62 3.40 -23.33
CA ILE A 644 36.38 4.23 -22.39
C ILE A 644 36.10 5.72 -22.61
N LYS A 645 36.22 6.21 -23.86
CA LYS A 645 36.02 7.63 -24.18
C LYS A 645 34.59 8.09 -23.94
N LYS A 646 33.59 7.25 -24.23
CA LYS A 646 32.18 7.55 -23.95
C LYS A 646 31.90 7.63 -22.45
N VAL A 647 32.48 6.73 -21.64
CA VAL A 647 32.39 6.85 -20.17
C VAL A 647 32.97 8.18 -19.69
N TRP A 648 34.15 8.57 -20.16
CA TRP A 648 34.75 9.87 -19.81
C TRP A 648 33.92 11.07 -20.24
N ALA A 649 33.32 11.03 -21.43
CA ALA A 649 32.44 12.08 -21.92
C ALA A 649 31.19 12.24 -21.04
N SER A 650 30.65 11.15 -20.48
CA SER A 650 29.45 11.17 -19.64
C SER A 650 29.60 11.99 -18.35
N LEU A 651 30.83 12.25 -17.87
CA LEU A 651 31.06 13.17 -16.75
C LEU A 651 30.47 14.57 -17.03
N TRP A 652 30.43 14.96 -18.30
CA TRP A 652 29.98 16.25 -18.79
C TRP A 652 28.56 16.23 -19.37
N ASN A 653 27.76 15.20 -19.04
CA ASN A 653 26.32 15.22 -19.30
C ASN A 653 25.67 16.45 -18.68
N TYR A 654 24.69 17.03 -19.36
CA TYR A 654 24.00 18.24 -18.91
C TYR A 654 23.41 18.06 -17.51
N ALA A 655 22.65 16.99 -17.27
CA ALA A 655 22.08 16.70 -15.95
C ALA A 655 23.16 16.50 -14.88
N ALA A 656 24.23 15.75 -15.19
CA ALA A 656 25.34 15.55 -14.28
C ALA A 656 26.05 16.88 -13.91
N PHE A 657 26.19 17.79 -14.88
CA PHE A 657 26.76 19.11 -14.66
C PHE A 657 25.87 19.96 -13.75
N GLU A 658 24.56 20.03 -14.04
CA GLU A 658 23.60 20.83 -13.27
C GLU A 658 23.44 20.32 -11.83
N GLU A 659 23.45 19.00 -11.62
CA GLU A 659 23.43 18.41 -10.28
C GLU A 659 24.64 18.85 -9.47
N ARG A 660 25.84 18.70 -10.03
CA ARG A 660 27.07 19.14 -9.35
C ARG A 660 27.06 20.65 -9.07
N GLU A 661 26.50 21.44 -9.99
CA GLU A 661 26.37 22.89 -9.82
C GLU A 661 25.40 23.27 -8.68
N TYR A 662 24.29 22.53 -8.54
CA TYR A 662 23.34 22.71 -7.44
C TYR A 662 23.99 22.44 -6.09
N PHE A 663 24.74 21.33 -5.97
CA PHE A 663 25.48 20.97 -4.76
C PHE A 663 26.80 21.72 -4.57
N LYS A 664 27.11 22.71 -5.45
CA LYS A 664 28.32 23.55 -5.39
C LYS A 664 29.62 22.75 -5.50
N ILE A 665 29.60 21.62 -6.19
CA ILE A 665 30.80 20.83 -6.49
C ILE A 665 31.62 21.56 -7.56
N ASN A 666 32.90 21.81 -7.25
CA ASN A 666 33.85 22.37 -8.20
C ASN A 666 34.06 21.41 -9.38
N GLN A 667 33.50 21.78 -10.52
CA GLN A 667 33.50 20.99 -11.76
C GLN A 667 34.92 20.60 -12.22
N GLN A 668 35.94 21.42 -11.95
CA GLN A 668 37.33 21.13 -12.34
C GLN A 668 38.03 20.13 -11.41
N SER A 669 37.49 19.91 -10.20
CA SER A 669 37.97 18.91 -9.25
C SER A 669 37.42 17.51 -9.54
N CYS A 670 36.41 17.39 -10.41
CA CYS A 670 35.84 16.12 -10.83
C CYS A 670 36.79 15.35 -11.77
N ALA A 671 36.84 14.04 -11.60
CA ALA A 671 37.57 13.11 -12.45
C ALA A 671 36.77 11.82 -12.66
N MET A 672 37.02 11.12 -13.77
CA MET A 672 36.32 9.89 -14.13
C MET A 672 37.29 8.70 -14.20
N GLY A 673 37.11 7.76 -13.28
CA GLY A 673 37.68 6.43 -13.32
C GLY A 673 36.69 5.48 -13.95
N ILE A 674 37.11 4.24 -14.20
CA ILE A 674 36.26 3.25 -14.84
C ILE A 674 36.38 1.91 -14.12
N LEU A 675 35.27 1.40 -13.59
CA LEU A 675 35.15 0.01 -13.16
C LEU A 675 34.86 -0.85 -14.39
N VAL A 676 35.72 -1.81 -14.68
CA VAL A 676 35.55 -2.76 -15.79
C VAL A 676 35.26 -4.13 -15.20
N GLN A 677 34.27 -4.82 -15.75
CA GLN A 677 33.87 -6.18 -15.36
C GLN A 677 33.15 -6.86 -16.53
N ARG A 678 32.94 -8.19 -16.48
CA ARG A 678 32.19 -8.87 -17.54
C ARG A 678 30.81 -8.25 -17.78
N THR A 679 30.29 -8.36 -19.00
CA THR A 679 28.88 -8.06 -19.26
C THR A 679 27.99 -9.25 -18.88
N PHE A 680 26.74 -8.95 -18.58
CA PHE A 680 25.62 -9.88 -18.51
C PHE A 680 24.74 -9.48 -19.70
N GLY A 681 24.41 -10.41 -20.59
CA GLY A 681 23.70 -10.10 -21.85
C GLY A 681 22.50 -11.01 -22.12
N GLU A 682 22.32 -12.06 -21.34
CA GLU A 682 21.06 -12.82 -21.25
C GLU A 682 20.94 -13.28 -19.78
N GLU A 683 20.99 -12.31 -18.85
CA GLU A 683 20.73 -12.61 -17.45
C GLU A 683 19.34 -13.23 -17.26
N ASP A 684 19.19 -14.00 -16.19
CA ASP A 684 17.91 -14.55 -15.81
C ASP A 684 16.99 -13.53 -15.15
N ALA A 685 17.59 -12.62 -14.36
CA ALA A 685 16.89 -11.55 -13.66
C ALA A 685 17.86 -10.41 -13.30
N ASN A 686 17.31 -9.22 -13.13
CA ASN A 686 18.02 -8.07 -12.58
C ASN A 686 17.19 -7.42 -11.48
N GLY A 687 17.87 -6.94 -10.43
CA GLY A 687 17.17 -6.39 -9.29
C GLY A 687 17.99 -5.41 -8.48
N VAL A 688 17.28 -4.72 -7.59
CA VAL A 688 17.86 -3.76 -6.65
C VAL A 688 17.27 -4.02 -5.27
N ILE A 689 18.10 -3.90 -4.23
CA ILE A 689 17.70 -4.12 -2.84
C ILE A 689 18.07 -2.93 -1.95
N ILE A 690 17.10 -2.46 -1.15
CA ILE A 690 17.33 -1.51 -0.07
C ILE A 690 17.45 -2.28 1.24
N THR A 691 18.45 -1.94 2.05
CA THR A 691 18.73 -2.68 3.30
C THR A 691 18.04 -2.11 4.54
N ILE A 692 17.09 -1.19 4.36
CA ILE A 692 16.18 -0.66 5.37
C ILE A 692 14.74 -0.83 4.91
N ASN A 693 13.81 -0.84 5.85
CA ASN A 693 12.39 -0.88 5.55
C ASN A 693 11.82 0.55 5.52
N PRO A 694 11.46 1.10 4.35
CA PRO A 694 10.83 2.41 4.26
C PRO A 694 9.35 2.37 4.67
N TYR A 695 8.74 1.17 4.71
CA TYR A 695 7.30 1.02 4.90
C TYR A 695 6.88 0.99 6.36
N ASN A 696 7.72 0.48 7.26
CA ASN A 696 7.44 0.42 8.70
C ASN A 696 8.72 0.22 9.52
N ALA A 697 8.58 0.15 10.85
CA ALA A 697 9.70 0.05 11.78
C ALA A 697 10.33 -1.35 11.87
N ASN A 698 9.68 -2.39 11.32
CA ASN A 698 10.21 -3.75 11.36
C ASN A 698 11.42 -3.84 10.42
N PRO A 699 12.56 -4.40 10.88
CA PRO A 699 13.74 -4.51 10.05
C PRO A 699 13.50 -5.49 8.90
N ALA A 700 13.69 -4.99 7.68
CA ALA A 700 13.52 -5.75 6.46
C ALA A 700 14.44 -5.22 5.35
N TYR A 701 14.64 -6.05 4.34
CA TYR A 701 15.20 -5.66 3.06
C TYR A 701 14.10 -5.59 2.01
N ILE A 702 14.10 -4.55 1.19
CA ILE A 702 13.11 -4.36 0.11
C ILE A 702 13.76 -4.66 -1.22
N ILE A 703 13.23 -5.64 -1.94
CA ILE A 703 13.74 -6.08 -3.23
C ILE A 703 12.75 -5.70 -4.31
N ASN A 704 13.26 -5.10 -5.37
CA ASN A 704 12.57 -5.04 -6.66
C ASN A 704 13.35 -5.92 -7.64
N VAL A 705 12.69 -6.86 -8.32
CA VAL A 705 13.35 -7.75 -9.28
C VAL A 705 12.50 -7.97 -10.53
N GLN A 706 13.16 -7.92 -11.69
CA GLN A 706 12.56 -8.09 -13.01
C GLN A 706 13.15 -9.28 -13.77
N TYR A 707 12.31 -9.90 -14.59
CA TYR A 707 12.72 -11.00 -15.45
C TYR A 707 13.63 -10.50 -16.58
N ASN A 708 14.73 -11.22 -16.80
CA ASN A 708 15.68 -10.97 -17.88
C ASN A 708 16.25 -9.53 -17.85
N GLU A 709 16.48 -8.90 -19.02
CA GLU A 709 17.02 -7.54 -19.14
C GLU A 709 15.97 -6.41 -18.98
N LEU A 710 14.73 -6.73 -18.56
CA LEU A 710 13.72 -5.69 -18.32
C LEU A 710 14.17 -4.77 -17.20
N ASN A 711 14.22 -3.47 -17.48
CA ASN A 711 14.75 -2.50 -16.54
C ASN A 711 13.88 -2.42 -15.26
N VAL A 712 14.45 -2.76 -14.11
CA VAL A 712 13.76 -2.72 -12.81
C VAL A 712 13.62 -1.31 -12.22
N VAL A 713 14.51 -0.37 -12.57
CA VAL A 713 14.49 1.02 -12.07
C VAL A 713 13.70 1.97 -12.97
N SER A 714 13.45 1.57 -14.21
CA SER A 714 12.64 2.31 -15.19
C SER A 714 11.93 1.32 -16.12
N PRO A 715 10.96 0.56 -15.58
CA PRO A 715 10.24 -0.43 -16.38
C PRO A 715 9.42 0.25 -17.48
N PRO A 716 9.20 -0.42 -18.63
CA PRO A 716 8.24 0.06 -19.61
C PRO A 716 6.83 0.21 -18.99
N PRO A 717 5.96 1.07 -19.55
CA PRO A 717 4.60 1.24 -19.06
C PRO A 717 3.85 -0.10 -18.94
N ASN A 718 3.11 -0.26 -17.85
CA ASN A 718 2.37 -1.48 -17.48
C ASN A 718 3.20 -2.72 -17.16
N ILE A 719 4.53 -2.62 -17.04
CA ILE A 719 5.36 -3.72 -16.54
C ILE A 719 5.49 -3.58 -15.02
N ILE A 720 5.01 -4.60 -14.30
CA ILE A 720 5.08 -4.69 -12.83
C ILE A 720 6.23 -5.63 -12.49
N ASN A 721 7.00 -5.33 -11.45
CA ASN A 721 8.05 -6.19 -10.91
C ASN A 721 7.56 -7.00 -9.71
N ASP A 722 8.31 -8.06 -9.37
CA ASP A 722 8.19 -8.62 -8.02
C ASP A 722 8.77 -7.58 -7.06
N GLU A 723 7.95 -7.12 -6.12
CA GLU A 723 8.40 -6.33 -4.97
C GLU A 723 8.26 -7.20 -3.72
N VAL A 724 9.39 -7.53 -3.10
CA VAL A 724 9.46 -8.46 -1.97
C VAL A 724 10.06 -7.78 -0.75
N VAL A 725 9.36 -7.86 0.36
CA VAL A 725 9.86 -7.50 1.69
C VAL A 725 10.42 -8.75 2.35
N ILE A 726 11.73 -8.77 2.60
CA ILE A 726 12.39 -9.82 3.39
C ILE A 726 12.59 -9.30 4.80
N TYR A 727 11.72 -9.66 5.73
CA TYR A 727 11.96 -9.35 7.14
C TYR A 727 13.18 -10.11 7.63
N THR A 728 14.09 -9.42 8.31
CA THR A 728 15.35 -10.00 8.82
C THR A 728 15.16 -10.85 10.08
N PHE A 729 13.93 -11.32 10.29
CA PHE A 729 13.50 -12.16 11.40
C PHE A 729 12.37 -13.08 10.94
N SER A 730 12.15 -14.12 11.72
CA SER A 730 11.07 -15.09 11.51
C SER A 730 10.40 -15.37 12.84
N ILE A 731 9.08 -15.23 12.87
CA ILE A 731 8.29 -15.50 14.08
C ILE A 731 8.15 -17.00 14.32
N LEU A 732 7.99 -17.78 13.23
CA LEU A 732 7.89 -19.24 13.26
C LEU A 732 9.22 -19.93 13.60
N GLY A 733 10.35 -19.27 13.37
CA GLY A 733 11.68 -19.78 13.67
C GLY A 733 12.12 -21.00 12.84
N VAL A 734 11.27 -21.47 11.90
CA VAL A 734 11.59 -22.58 10.97
C VAL A 734 12.57 -22.10 9.89
N GLU A 735 12.35 -20.89 9.39
CA GLU A 735 13.15 -20.24 8.36
C GLU A 735 13.88 -19.03 8.93
N PRO A 736 15.03 -18.63 8.38
CA PRO A 736 15.79 -17.47 8.87
C PRO A 736 15.09 -16.12 8.59
N TYR A 737 14.22 -16.07 7.58
CA TYR A 737 13.56 -14.86 7.11
C TYR A 737 12.07 -15.08 6.85
N THR A 738 11.29 -14.00 6.88
CA THR A 738 9.88 -13.97 6.45
C THR A 738 9.76 -13.19 5.16
N LEU A 739 9.07 -13.75 4.16
CA LEU A 739 8.81 -13.09 2.87
C LEU A 739 7.39 -12.55 2.82
N GLU A 740 7.24 -11.34 2.30
CA GLU A 740 5.97 -10.71 1.97
C GLU A 740 6.07 -10.08 0.58
N TYR A 741 5.06 -10.27 -0.26
CA TYR A 741 5.03 -9.73 -1.62
C TYR A 741 4.10 -8.52 -1.68
N ASN A 742 4.62 -7.36 -2.09
CA ASN A 742 3.85 -6.12 -2.30
C ASN A 742 3.30 -6.03 -3.72
N SER A 743 3.99 -6.63 -4.69
CA SER A 743 3.53 -6.81 -6.05
C SER A 743 4.14 -8.07 -6.63
N TYR A 744 3.42 -8.64 -7.58
CA TYR A 744 3.87 -9.74 -8.42
C TYR A 744 4.15 -9.23 -9.81
N SER A 745 5.25 -9.70 -10.41
CA SER A 745 5.58 -9.40 -11.78
C SER A 745 4.42 -9.75 -12.70
N ASN A 746 4.32 -9.10 -13.85
CA ASN A 746 3.44 -9.59 -14.91
C ASN A 746 4.23 -10.17 -16.10
N VAL A 747 5.54 -10.30 -15.92
CA VAL A 747 6.46 -10.96 -16.85
C VAL A 747 7.27 -12.01 -16.10
N TYR A 748 7.12 -13.26 -16.53
CA TYR A 748 7.76 -14.41 -15.90
C TYR A 748 8.47 -15.29 -16.93
N PRO A 749 9.43 -16.12 -16.51
CA PRO A 749 9.81 -17.30 -17.28
C PRO A 749 8.59 -18.22 -17.46
N ASN A 750 8.54 -18.98 -18.55
CA ASN A 750 7.43 -19.90 -18.91
C ASN A 750 7.09 -21.01 -17.88
N SER A 751 7.69 -21.00 -16.67
CA SER A 751 7.61 -22.10 -15.70
C SER A 751 7.70 -21.72 -14.22
N THR A 752 7.67 -20.43 -13.83
CA THR A 752 7.71 -20.03 -12.42
C THR A 752 6.62 -19.01 -12.08
N GLU A 753 6.10 -19.06 -10.85
CA GLU A 753 5.12 -18.08 -10.34
C GLU A 753 5.78 -16.76 -9.91
N HIS A 754 7.10 -16.77 -9.69
CA HIS A 754 7.92 -15.61 -9.28
C HIS A 754 9.23 -15.55 -10.07
N VAL A 755 9.85 -14.37 -10.14
CA VAL A 755 11.11 -14.13 -10.87
C VAL A 755 12.30 -14.80 -10.17
N MET A 756 12.30 -14.80 -8.83
CA MET A 756 13.28 -15.49 -7.99
C MET A 756 12.60 -16.52 -7.11
N THR A 757 13.29 -17.63 -6.82
CA THR A 757 12.78 -18.62 -5.86
C THR A 757 12.97 -18.16 -4.42
N LYS A 758 12.25 -18.79 -3.49
CA LYS A 758 12.41 -18.54 -2.04
C LYS A 758 13.86 -18.73 -1.58
N GLU A 759 14.51 -19.79 -2.05
CA GLU A 759 15.90 -20.12 -1.71
C GLU A 759 16.89 -19.07 -2.26
N GLU A 760 16.62 -18.54 -3.46
CA GLU A 760 17.41 -17.45 -4.03
C GLU A 760 17.24 -16.16 -3.22
N LEU A 761 16.02 -15.82 -2.80
CA LEU A 761 15.74 -14.66 -1.95
C LEU A 761 16.44 -14.77 -0.58
N PHE A 762 16.46 -15.97 0.02
CA PHE A 762 17.18 -16.21 1.26
C PHE A 762 18.70 -16.10 1.09
N THR A 763 19.24 -16.65 0.01
CA THR A 763 20.66 -16.50 -0.34
C THR A 763 21.05 -15.03 -0.53
N LEU A 764 20.19 -14.25 -1.21
CA LEU A 764 20.40 -12.82 -1.38
C LEU A 764 20.38 -12.08 -0.03
N ALA A 765 19.46 -12.43 0.87
CA ALA A 765 19.38 -11.84 2.20
C ALA A 765 20.65 -12.10 3.04
N GLU A 766 21.26 -13.29 2.93
CA GLU A 766 22.55 -13.60 3.56
C GLU A 766 23.67 -12.71 3.00
N TYR A 767 23.79 -12.62 1.67
CA TYR A 767 24.79 -11.77 1.01
C TYR A 767 24.65 -10.32 1.43
N VAL A 768 23.42 -9.81 1.46
CA VAL A 768 23.12 -8.42 1.83
C VAL A 768 23.42 -8.16 3.30
N THR A 769 23.19 -9.14 4.18
CA THR A 769 23.55 -9.03 5.60
C THR A 769 25.06 -8.89 5.79
N ILE A 770 25.86 -9.70 5.09
CA ILE A 770 27.34 -9.61 5.10
C ILE A 770 27.79 -8.23 4.61
N ILE A 771 27.24 -7.77 3.48
CA ILE A 771 27.57 -6.46 2.91
C ILE A 771 27.22 -5.34 3.88
N LYS A 772 25.98 -5.32 4.41
CA LYS A 772 25.51 -4.28 5.32
C LYS A 772 26.37 -4.18 6.57
N GLN A 773 26.72 -5.31 7.18
CA GLN A 773 27.60 -5.35 8.36
C GLN A 773 28.99 -4.81 8.04
N HIS A 774 29.62 -5.25 6.95
CA HIS A 774 30.94 -4.76 6.54
C HIS A 774 30.93 -3.25 6.31
N PHE A 775 29.95 -2.76 5.56
CA PHE A 775 29.87 -1.35 5.20
C PHE A 775 29.58 -0.44 6.39
N PHE A 776 28.71 -0.87 7.31
CA PHE A 776 28.41 -0.13 8.54
C PHE A 776 29.63 -0.03 9.47
N ILE A 777 30.40 -1.13 9.61
CA ILE A 777 31.53 -1.18 10.55
C ILE A 777 32.78 -0.52 9.96
N ASN A 778 33.06 -0.78 8.67
CA ASN A 778 34.39 -0.52 8.09
C ASN A 778 34.42 0.60 7.04
N VAL A 779 33.29 0.92 6.39
CA VAL A 779 33.29 1.76 5.18
C VAL A 779 32.73 3.15 5.49
N TYR A 780 31.43 3.25 5.77
CA TYR A 780 30.75 4.52 6.00
C TYR A 780 30.42 4.70 7.48
N LYS A 781 31.15 5.61 8.14
CA LYS A 781 30.92 5.93 9.54
C LYS A 781 29.79 6.97 9.67
N CYS A 782 28.55 6.52 9.62
CA CYS A 782 27.41 7.38 9.96
C CYS A 782 27.32 7.57 11.49
N ASN A 783 26.75 8.70 11.93
CA ASN A 783 26.27 8.84 13.32
C ASN A 783 24.84 8.29 13.43
N CYS A 784 24.66 7.02 13.07
CA CYS A 784 23.35 6.38 12.97
C CYS A 784 23.39 4.94 13.53
N SER A 785 22.25 4.38 13.91
CA SER A 785 22.18 2.98 14.34
C SER A 785 22.25 2.05 13.14
N TYR A 786 22.66 0.79 13.36
CA TYR A 786 22.65 -0.25 12.32
C TYR A 786 21.26 -0.44 11.67
N SER A 787 20.19 -0.26 12.45
CA SER A 787 18.81 -0.35 11.94
C SER A 787 18.44 0.81 11.02
N SER A 788 18.96 2.00 11.26
CA SER A 788 18.76 3.19 10.41
C SER A 788 19.75 3.29 9.25
N TYR A 789 20.82 2.50 9.26
CA TYR A 789 21.82 2.49 8.20
C TYR A 789 21.28 1.75 6.97
N GLY A 790 21.17 2.46 5.84
CA GLY A 790 20.67 1.93 4.58
C GLY A 790 21.76 1.83 3.50
N LEU A 791 21.61 0.81 2.66
CA LEU A 791 22.40 0.62 1.45
C LEU A 791 21.43 0.33 0.31
N ASP A 792 21.79 0.82 -0.87
CA ASP A 792 21.22 0.44 -2.17
C ASP A 792 22.22 -0.49 -2.87
N ILE A 793 21.77 -1.69 -3.20
CA ILE A 793 22.59 -2.75 -3.80
C ILE A 793 21.93 -3.23 -5.10
N GLU A 794 22.69 -3.19 -6.20
CA GLU A 794 22.26 -3.74 -7.49
C GLU A 794 22.77 -5.17 -7.64
N PHE A 795 21.91 -6.10 -8.06
CA PHE A 795 22.28 -7.48 -8.30
C PHE A 795 21.73 -8.01 -9.64
N LYS A 796 22.26 -9.14 -10.07
CA LYS A 796 21.77 -9.94 -11.20
C LYS A 796 21.69 -11.40 -10.82
N VAL A 797 20.83 -12.14 -11.50
CA VAL A 797 20.80 -13.61 -11.48
C VAL A 797 21.21 -14.09 -12.87
N ASP A 798 22.14 -15.03 -12.94
CA ASP A 798 22.73 -15.47 -14.21
C ASP A 798 23.07 -16.96 -14.17
N SER A 799 22.74 -17.65 -15.26
CA SER A 799 22.97 -19.09 -15.46
C SER A 799 23.84 -19.39 -16.68
N GLN A 800 24.40 -18.36 -17.33
CA GLN A 800 25.17 -18.53 -18.57
C GLN A 800 26.54 -19.18 -18.34
N VAL A 801 27.19 -18.87 -17.21
CA VAL A 801 28.57 -19.32 -16.93
C VAL A 801 28.70 -20.35 -15.83
N SER A 802 27.63 -20.56 -15.07
CA SER A 802 27.53 -21.52 -13.97
C SER A 802 26.06 -21.90 -13.81
N PRO A 803 25.72 -22.89 -12.95
CA PRO A 803 24.35 -23.00 -12.46
C PRO A 803 23.84 -21.63 -11.99
N ARG A 804 22.55 -21.39 -12.19
CA ARG A 804 21.86 -20.14 -11.86
C ARG A 804 22.29 -19.65 -10.48
N LYS A 805 22.92 -18.48 -10.43
CA LYS A 805 23.41 -17.88 -9.19
C LYS A 805 23.30 -16.37 -9.20
N ILE A 806 23.43 -15.80 -8.01
CA ILE A 806 23.28 -14.37 -7.74
C ILE A 806 24.65 -13.68 -7.83
N TYR A 807 24.68 -12.52 -8.46
CA TYR A 807 25.85 -11.65 -8.58
C TYR A 807 25.54 -10.26 -8.04
N ILE A 808 26.36 -9.75 -7.12
CA ILE A 808 26.28 -8.38 -6.61
C ILE A 808 27.11 -7.48 -7.52
N LYS A 809 26.44 -6.52 -8.17
CA LYS A 809 27.03 -5.67 -9.20
C LYS A 809 27.56 -4.36 -8.64
N GLN A 810 26.89 -3.82 -7.63
CA GLN A 810 27.20 -2.52 -7.05
C GLN A 810 26.56 -2.38 -5.67
N VAL A 811 27.17 -1.56 -4.82
CA VAL A 811 26.61 -1.08 -3.55
C VAL A 811 26.91 0.41 -3.39
N ARG A 812 25.98 1.13 -2.77
CA ARG A 812 26.11 2.54 -2.39
C ARG A 812 25.29 2.85 -1.13
N PRO A 813 25.57 3.94 -0.41
CA PRO A 813 24.68 4.44 0.64
C PRO A 813 23.28 4.75 0.08
N TYR A 814 22.23 4.42 0.85
CA TYR A 814 20.84 4.80 0.55
C TYR A 814 20.50 6.17 1.13
#